data_AF-A0A821R505-F1
#
_entry.id   AF-A0A821R505-F1
#
_cell.length_a   1.000
_cell.length_b   1.000
_cell.length_c   1.000
_cell.angle_alpha   90.00
_cell.angle_beta   90.00
_cell.angle_gamma   90.00
#
_symmetry.space_group_name_H-M   'P 1'
#
loop_
_entity.id
_entity.type
_entity.pdbx_description
1 polymer ?
#
loop_
_entity_poly.entity_id
_entity_poly.type
_entity_poly.pdbx_seq_one_letter_code
_entity_poly.pdbx_strand_id
1 'polypeptide(L)'
;MGILEKIADIEKEIARTQKNKATEYHLGLLKAKLAKFRQALMEGDAKSGAGKGEGFDVVKSGDARIALIGFPSVGKSTLLSTVTRTESTAASYEFTTLTCIPGVIQYNGAEIQLLDLPGIIEGAAQGKGRGRQVIAVARTADMVLMMLDATKGEKQREILEEELESVGIRLNRRKPDIYFKPKKTGGINITSTVPMTRCSEKMIQLILHEYKMFNAQVLFRDDYTSEDFIDVVVGRRVYMPCLYVYNKIDQVSIEEVDRLARLPNSVVISCNMKLNIDYMLESIWTLLNLIRVYTKKRGEKPDFEDGLIVRNGTTVEHVCRMVHRTLVDQFKYALAWGTSVKFSPQRVGLSHVLQNEDVICLMTDDENEPLLRDNGRQHTYTSLNSYITANANTTQSSSNTTFASGEKLLSGRYESLDYECDESEIAHMEEKRLGYQHTRRLVALKWLIMLLIGISTGLTAVFVDYTVKKLTKFKFSYVQNKLDYCLAEHCLFQPYLSWIGINMGMVLIAGFLILWEPVARGSGIPQVKCYLNGVAVPHVLRLKALVAKVLGVIFAVSGGLAVGKEGPMIHSGAIIAGGISQGKSSSLKIDFHIFKYFRTDKHKRDFVAAGAAAGVAAAFGAPVGGVLFALEEGASFFNQQLTWFIFFASMVSTFTLNVVLSAIEGHFGDLSSPGLINFGLFNDVPYMWFELPLFILVGFIGGIFGAMFNQLNLRLTKFRHHYINKRWLLVIELLLVAATTVYFDPGKYALFGAASQLGGTMRMTISLAVILIEATGDIVLGLPIMIVLTVAKLTGDYFNEGFFDIHIALQSVPFLPWESDAFASQLSALSIMSAPVIQIKTVEKVENIYCILRSESHHGFPVVDHHEDNIANQRSGTFQGIILRHQLITILRKRNFISFNDNLRDYLTVDDFRESYPRHPSIESVHLTNDERELYCDLRPYMNLAYTVSHRSTLPRIFAMFRGLGLRHLVVVNDKNEVVGMITRKDLARFRMKHKKGHTSIEELAISN
;
A
#
# COMPACT_ATOMS: atom_id res chain seq x y z
N MET A 1 23.98 -31.91 3.47
CA MET A 1 24.08 -31.44 4.86
C MET A 1 23.58 -30.01 4.98
N GLY A 2 22.50 -29.81 5.73
CA GLY A 2 21.95 -28.48 6.01
C GLY A 2 22.90 -27.62 6.87
N ILE A 3 22.69 -26.30 6.91
CA ILE A 3 23.49 -25.39 7.75
C ILE A 3 23.38 -25.79 9.23
N LEU A 4 22.20 -26.24 9.67
CA LEU A 4 21.95 -26.70 11.03
C LEU A 4 22.74 -27.97 11.41
N GLU A 5 22.84 -28.93 10.48
CA GLU A 5 23.64 -30.14 10.70
C GLU A 5 25.13 -29.79 10.83
N LYS A 6 25.63 -28.87 10.00
CA LYS A 6 27.01 -28.37 10.09
C LYS A 6 27.31 -27.67 11.42
N ILE A 7 26.35 -26.90 11.95
CA ILE A 7 26.50 -26.26 13.27
C ILE A 7 26.58 -27.35 14.36
N ALA A 8 25.67 -28.32 14.36
CA ALA A 8 25.64 -29.39 15.34
C ALA A 8 26.90 -30.27 15.31
N ASP A 9 27.46 -30.52 14.13
CA ASP A 9 28.70 -31.29 13.97
C ASP A 9 29.91 -30.54 14.55
N ILE A 10 30.00 -29.23 14.30
CA ILE A 10 31.07 -28.38 14.85
C ILE A 10 30.96 -28.27 16.37
N GLU A 11 29.74 -28.13 16.92
CA GLU A 11 29.52 -28.09 18.37
C GLU A 11 29.94 -29.40 19.04
N LYS A 12 29.60 -30.55 18.44
CA LYS A 12 30.08 -31.86 18.90
C LYS A 12 31.60 -31.98 18.83
N GLU A 13 32.23 -31.43 17.79
CA GLU A 13 33.69 -31.44 17.63
C GLU A 13 34.37 -30.58 18.70
N ILE A 14 33.84 -29.38 18.97
CA ILE A 14 34.32 -28.51 20.04
C ILE A 14 34.18 -29.20 21.40
N ALA A 15 33.05 -29.83 21.69
CA ALA A 15 32.80 -30.53 22.96
C ALA A 15 33.74 -31.73 23.18
N ARG A 16 34.17 -32.41 22.11
CA ARG A 16 35.10 -33.55 22.17
C ARG A 16 36.58 -33.13 22.27
N THR A 17 36.90 -31.88 21.90
CA THR A 17 38.30 -31.42 21.81
C THR A 17 38.79 -30.92 23.17
N GLN A 18 39.83 -31.55 23.72
CA GLN A 18 40.47 -31.10 24.96
C GLN A 18 41.20 -29.76 24.75
N LYS A 19 41.01 -28.80 25.66
CA LYS A 19 41.66 -27.47 25.61
C LYS A 19 43.12 -27.54 26.08
N ASN A 20 44.07 -27.57 25.14
CA ASN A 20 45.52 -27.55 25.37
C ASN A 20 46.20 -26.58 24.38
N LYS A 21 47.45 -26.14 24.64
CA LYS A 21 48.20 -25.22 23.73
C LYS A 21 48.31 -25.73 22.28
N ALA A 22 48.34 -27.06 22.09
CA ALA A 22 48.40 -27.67 20.76
C ALA A 22 47.05 -27.62 20.01
N THR A 23 45.92 -27.63 20.72
CA THR A 23 44.56 -27.64 20.14
C THR A 23 43.92 -26.26 20.10
N GLU A 24 44.56 -25.25 20.69
CA GLU A 24 44.09 -23.86 20.75
C GLU A 24 43.78 -23.29 19.37
N TYR A 25 44.69 -23.45 18.40
CA TYR A 25 44.49 -23.01 17.01
C TYR A 25 43.30 -23.70 16.32
N HIS A 26 43.10 -25.00 16.58
CA HIS A 26 41.98 -25.76 16.04
C HIS A 26 40.65 -25.26 16.61
N LEU A 27 40.61 -25.06 17.93
CA LEU A 27 39.43 -24.51 18.62
C LEU A 27 39.09 -23.09 18.15
N GLY A 28 40.08 -22.23 17.93
CA GLY A 28 39.87 -20.89 17.38
C GLY A 28 39.26 -20.91 15.97
N LEU A 29 39.73 -21.83 15.12
CA LEU A 29 39.18 -22.03 13.77
C LEU A 29 37.75 -22.57 13.80
N LEU A 30 37.46 -23.55 14.66
CA LEU A 30 36.10 -24.10 14.82
C LEU A 30 35.12 -23.02 15.30
N LYS A 31 35.53 -22.15 16.22
CA LYS A 31 34.72 -21.00 16.68
C LYS A 31 34.44 -19.99 15.57
N ALA A 32 35.43 -19.69 14.72
CA ALA A 32 35.24 -18.84 13.55
C ALA A 32 34.24 -19.45 12.55
N LYS A 33 34.33 -20.76 12.27
CA LYS A 33 33.37 -21.48 11.42
C LYS A 33 31.97 -21.48 11.99
N LEU A 34 31.83 -21.72 13.29
CA LEU A 34 30.56 -21.68 14.01
C LEU A 34 29.89 -20.29 13.88
N ALA A 35 30.65 -19.21 14.12
CA ALA A 35 30.15 -17.84 14.02
C ALA A 35 29.67 -17.51 12.58
N LYS A 36 30.42 -17.94 11.57
CA LYS A 36 30.08 -17.79 10.15
C LYS A 36 28.79 -18.53 9.77
N PHE A 37 28.60 -19.77 10.22
CA PHE A 37 27.38 -20.53 9.92
C PHE A 37 26.15 -20.00 10.66
N ARG A 38 26.30 -19.59 11.93
CA ARG A 38 25.21 -18.92 12.68
C ARG A 38 24.80 -17.60 12.03
N GLN A 39 25.76 -16.84 11.49
CA GLN A 39 25.46 -15.65 10.68
C GLN A 39 24.69 -16.00 9.41
N ALA A 40 25.13 -17.00 8.65
CA ALA A 40 24.43 -17.44 7.44
C ALA A 40 22.98 -17.88 7.72
N LEU A 41 22.73 -18.49 8.90
CA LEU A 41 21.39 -18.86 9.34
C LEU A 41 20.51 -17.63 9.65
N MET A 42 21.09 -16.58 10.23
CA MET A 42 20.41 -15.30 10.42
C MET A 42 20.16 -14.53 9.11
N GLU A 43 20.89 -14.81 8.04
CA GLU A 43 20.81 -14.15 6.72
C GLU A 43 19.89 -14.87 5.71
N GLY A 44 19.36 -16.06 6.04
CA GLY A 44 18.47 -16.83 5.16
C GLY A 44 17.34 -15.99 4.55
N ASP A 45 17.13 -16.13 3.23
CA ASP A 45 16.13 -15.44 2.37
C ASP A 45 16.33 -13.95 2.06
N ALA A 46 17.56 -13.48 1.87
CA ALA A 46 17.82 -12.19 1.19
C ALA A 46 18.04 -12.32 -0.34
N LYS A 47 18.05 -13.54 -0.88
CA LYS A 47 18.23 -13.81 -2.34
C LYS A 47 17.03 -14.49 -3.01
N SER A 48 16.01 -14.84 -2.25
CA SER A 48 14.66 -15.15 -2.74
C SER A 48 13.86 -13.85 -2.71
N GLY A 49 13.05 -13.59 -3.73
CA GLY A 49 12.41 -12.30 -3.98
C GLY A 49 11.70 -11.71 -2.76
N ALA A 50 11.64 -10.37 -2.71
CA ALA A 50 11.03 -9.57 -1.67
C ALA A 50 9.57 -9.96 -1.35
N GLY A 51 9.39 -11.05 -0.62
CA GLY A 51 8.19 -11.35 0.14
C GLY A 51 8.30 -10.56 1.44
N LYS A 52 7.45 -9.54 1.60
CA LYS A 52 7.21 -8.90 2.89
C LYS A 52 6.65 -9.96 3.85
N GLY A 53 7.54 -10.61 4.61
CA GLY A 53 7.14 -11.32 5.82
C GLY A 53 6.52 -10.33 6.79
N GLU A 54 5.39 -10.69 7.39
CA GLU A 54 4.70 -9.90 8.42
C GLU A 54 5.72 -9.46 9.48
N GLY A 55 5.97 -8.15 9.53
CA GLY A 55 6.90 -7.54 10.45
C GLY A 55 6.33 -7.58 11.86
N PHE A 56 6.92 -8.42 12.70
CA PHE A 56 6.85 -8.38 14.16
C PHE A 56 7.59 -7.15 14.73
N ASP A 57 7.75 -6.08 13.95
CA ASP A 57 8.60 -4.94 14.29
C ASP A 57 7.77 -3.95 15.11
N VAL A 58 7.94 -4.00 16.43
CA VAL A 58 7.30 -3.06 17.36
C VAL A 58 7.97 -1.70 17.14
N VAL A 59 7.19 -0.69 16.76
CA VAL A 59 7.68 0.69 16.54
C VAL A 59 8.36 1.20 17.81
N LYS A 60 9.54 1.83 17.67
CA LYS A 60 10.23 2.48 18.79
C LYS A 60 9.37 3.64 19.29
N SER A 61 8.91 3.53 20.54
CA SER A 61 8.14 4.56 21.24
C SER A 61 8.75 4.78 22.62
N GLY A 62 8.65 6.01 23.14
CA GLY A 62 9.27 6.40 24.42
C GLY A 62 10.76 6.76 24.29
N ASP A 63 11.36 7.12 25.44
CA ASP A 63 12.74 7.62 25.58
C ASP A 63 13.79 6.49 25.58
N ALA A 64 13.41 5.29 26.02
CA ALA A 64 14.27 4.11 26.05
C ALA A 64 13.48 2.82 25.87
N ARG A 65 14.14 1.77 25.35
CA ARG A 65 13.55 0.44 25.16
C ARG A 65 14.27 -0.64 25.97
N ILE A 66 13.53 -1.43 26.72
CA ILE A 66 14.04 -2.55 27.53
C ILE A 66 13.42 -3.86 27.04
N ALA A 67 14.24 -4.88 26.82
CA ALA A 67 13.77 -6.25 26.54
C ALA A 67 13.72 -7.07 27.84
N LEU A 68 12.56 -7.58 28.19
CA LEU A 68 12.35 -8.47 29.35
C LEU A 68 12.57 -9.93 28.94
N ILE A 69 13.54 -10.59 29.57
CA ILE A 69 13.96 -11.96 29.25
C ILE A 69 14.02 -12.79 30.52
N GLY A 70 13.58 -14.05 30.46
CA GLY A 70 13.64 -14.97 31.60
C GLY A 70 12.88 -16.26 31.31
N PHE A 71 13.02 -17.27 32.17
CA PHE A 71 12.29 -18.51 32.03
C PHE A 71 10.77 -18.32 32.23
N PRO A 72 9.91 -19.26 31.80
CA PRO A 72 8.52 -19.31 32.24
C PRO A 72 8.42 -19.32 33.77
N SER A 73 7.35 -18.75 34.32
CA SER A 73 7.02 -18.85 35.75
C SER A 73 8.02 -18.18 36.74
N VAL A 74 8.96 -17.35 36.25
CA VAL A 74 9.82 -16.48 37.07
C VAL A 74 9.15 -15.16 37.49
N GLY A 75 7.94 -14.87 36.99
CA GLY A 75 7.15 -13.68 37.33
C GLY A 75 7.26 -12.51 36.34
N LYS A 76 7.66 -12.74 35.07
CA LYS A 76 7.76 -11.71 34.02
C LYS A 76 6.46 -10.92 33.83
N SER A 77 5.36 -11.63 33.61
CA SER A 77 4.04 -11.00 33.40
C SER A 77 3.59 -10.23 34.64
N THR A 78 3.82 -10.78 35.84
CA THR A 78 3.52 -10.11 37.12
C THR A 78 4.30 -8.80 37.27
N LEU A 79 5.58 -8.76 36.89
CA LEU A 79 6.37 -7.53 36.90
C LEU A 79 5.82 -6.51 35.91
N LEU A 80 5.48 -6.95 34.69
CA LEU A 80 4.91 -6.09 33.66
C LEU A 80 3.60 -5.44 34.14
N SER A 81 2.69 -6.19 34.75
CA SER A 81 1.44 -5.64 35.32
C SER A 81 1.69 -4.70 36.51
N THR A 82 2.74 -4.94 37.29
CA THR A 82 3.01 -4.15 38.51
C THR A 82 3.64 -2.79 38.20
N VAL A 83 4.47 -2.73 37.16
CA VAL A 83 5.30 -1.56 36.84
C VAL A 83 4.69 -0.70 35.71
N THR A 84 3.72 -1.24 34.95
CA THR A 84 3.09 -0.54 33.82
C THR A 84 1.64 -0.18 34.14
N ARG A 85 1.13 0.94 33.59
CA ARG A 85 -0.27 1.39 33.77
C ARG A 85 -1.30 0.59 32.96
N THR A 86 -0.83 -0.24 32.04
CA THR A 86 -1.66 -1.14 31.22
C THR A 86 -2.05 -2.37 32.04
N GLU A 87 -3.33 -2.51 32.40
CA GLU A 87 -3.85 -3.73 33.03
C GLU A 87 -3.64 -4.92 32.07
N SER A 88 -2.68 -5.79 32.39
CA SER A 88 -2.61 -7.08 31.71
C SER A 88 -3.75 -7.94 32.25
N THR A 89 -4.70 -8.34 31.40
CA THR A 89 -5.57 -9.47 31.71
C THR A 89 -4.69 -10.70 31.90
N ALA A 90 -4.53 -11.14 33.14
CA ALA A 90 -3.76 -12.32 33.49
C ALA A 90 -4.48 -13.57 32.94
N ALA A 91 -4.17 -13.95 31.69
CA ALA A 91 -4.52 -15.26 31.18
C ALA A 91 -3.55 -16.28 31.78
N SER A 92 -4.03 -17.01 32.79
CA SER A 92 -3.38 -18.18 33.37
C SER A 92 -3.42 -19.34 32.39
N TYR A 93 -2.61 -19.27 31.33
CA TYR A 93 -2.27 -20.40 30.49
C TYR A 93 -0.77 -20.30 30.19
N GLU A 94 -0.01 -21.25 30.74
CA GLU A 94 1.33 -21.54 30.23
C GLU A 94 1.22 -21.69 28.70
N PHE A 95 2.12 -21.06 27.94
CA PHE A 95 2.18 -20.98 26.46
C PHE A 95 1.57 -19.77 25.71
N THR A 96 1.14 -18.67 26.35
CA THR A 96 0.38 -17.60 25.64
C THR A 96 1.12 -16.36 25.10
N THR A 97 2.44 -16.22 25.15
CA THR A 97 3.11 -15.03 24.52
C THR A 97 3.42 -15.24 23.04
N LEU A 98 2.39 -15.32 22.19
CA LEU A 98 2.55 -15.36 20.73
C LEU A 98 2.67 -13.96 20.08
N THR A 99 2.57 -12.89 20.88
CA THR A 99 2.75 -11.48 20.50
C THR A 99 3.56 -10.75 21.58
N CYS A 100 4.57 -9.95 21.20
CA CYS A 100 5.28 -9.10 22.17
C CYS A 100 4.32 -8.04 22.70
N ILE A 101 4.11 -8.00 24.01
CA ILE A 101 3.26 -7.00 24.65
C ILE A 101 4.18 -5.85 25.08
N PRO A 102 4.04 -4.64 24.49
CA PRO A 102 4.74 -3.46 24.96
C PRO A 102 4.02 -2.88 26.18
N GLY A 103 4.72 -2.82 27.31
CA GLY A 103 4.32 -2.03 28.47
C GLY A 103 5.08 -0.71 28.51
N VAL A 104 4.49 0.34 29.09
CA VAL A 104 5.17 1.63 29.28
C VAL A 104 5.35 1.89 30.77
N ILE A 105 6.61 2.05 31.18
CA ILE A 105 7.02 2.45 32.52
C ILE A 105 7.16 3.98 32.51
N GLN A 106 6.55 4.67 33.47
CA GLN A 106 6.75 6.09 33.69
C GLN A 106 7.58 6.30 34.95
N TYR A 107 8.80 6.83 34.79
CA TYR A 107 9.71 7.10 35.90
C TYR A 107 10.49 8.40 35.64
N ASN A 108 10.51 9.32 36.61
CA ASN A 108 11.15 10.64 36.50
C ASN A 108 10.77 11.47 35.25
N GLY A 109 9.55 11.30 34.73
CA GLY A 109 9.06 11.98 33.53
C GLY A 109 9.42 11.30 32.20
N ALA A 110 10.25 10.23 32.23
CA ALA A 110 10.57 9.44 31.05
C ALA A 110 9.53 8.34 30.79
N GLU A 111 9.27 8.07 29.51
CA GLU A 111 8.49 6.93 29.05
C GLU A 111 9.42 5.82 28.57
N ILE A 112 9.56 4.75 29.37
CA ILE A 112 10.43 3.62 29.04
C ILE A 112 9.57 2.46 28.54
N GLN A 113 9.80 2.02 27.31
CA GLN A 113 9.09 0.91 26.67
C GLN A 113 9.69 -0.43 27.13
N LEU A 114 8.91 -1.22 27.87
CA LEU A 114 9.25 -2.59 28.30
C LEU A 114 8.61 -3.61 27.36
N LEU A 115 9.43 -4.46 26.73
CA LEU A 115 8.98 -5.48 25.78
C LEU A 115 9.09 -6.86 26.42
N ASP A 116 7.95 -7.54 26.65
CA ASP A 116 7.96 -8.95 27.06
C ASP A 116 8.31 -9.83 25.86
N LEU A 117 9.52 -10.39 25.87
CA LEU A 117 9.92 -11.36 24.87
C LEU A 117 9.44 -12.75 25.32
N PRO A 118 8.77 -13.53 24.44
CA PRO A 118 8.36 -14.88 24.80
C PRO A 118 9.55 -15.69 25.29
N GLY A 119 9.27 -16.66 26.18
CA GLY A 119 10.24 -17.55 26.80
C GLY A 119 10.91 -18.47 25.79
N ILE A 120 11.78 -17.90 24.96
CA ILE A 120 12.91 -18.58 24.38
C ILE A 120 13.78 -18.91 25.60
N ILE A 121 14.16 -20.15 25.87
CA ILE A 121 15.25 -20.75 25.13
C ILE A 121 15.44 -22.23 25.51
N GLU A 122 15.06 -23.12 24.61
CA GLU A 122 15.85 -24.30 24.24
C GLU A 122 15.61 -24.51 22.73
N GLY A 123 16.57 -24.11 21.89
CA GLY A 123 16.53 -24.40 20.44
C GLY A 123 16.10 -23.29 19.47
N ALA A 124 15.91 -22.03 19.90
CA ALA A 124 15.67 -20.93 18.94
C ALA A 124 16.90 -20.59 18.07
N ALA A 125 18.11 -20.88 18.56
CA ALA A 125 19.33 -20.82 17.76
C ALA A 125 19.32 -21.82 16.57
N GLN A 126 18.46 -22.85 16.63
CA GLN A 126 18.31 -23.87 15.58
C GLN A 126 17.33 -23.46 14.46
N GLY A 127 16.84 -22.22 14.45
CA GLY A 127 16.03 -21.69 13.34
C GLY A 127 14.65 -22.36 13.15
N LYS A 128 14.22 -23.23 14.07
CA LYS A 128 12.85 -23.78 14.08
C LYS A 128 11.89 -22.73 14.67
N GLY A 129 11.04 -22.15 13.82
CA GLY A 129 9.98 -21.21 14.22
C GLY A 129 10.35 -19.72 14.14
N ARG A 130 9.51 -18.86 14.73
CA ARG A 130 9.60 -17.38 14.71
C ARG A 130 10.78 -16.78 15.50
N GLY A 131 11.78 -17.58 15.91
CA GLY A 131 12.91 -17.15 16.77
C GLY A 131 13.75 -16.00 16.20
N ARG A 132 13.88 -15.90 14.88
CA ARG A 132 14.57 -14.79 14.20
C ARG A 132 13.94 -13.42 14.49
N GLN A 133 12.61 -13.37 14.66
CA GLN A 133 11.87 -12.14 14.90
C GLN A 133 12.08 -11.61 16.32
N VAL A 134 12.10 -12.51 17.33
CA VAL A 134 12.34 -12.16 18.73
C VAL A 134 13.78 -11.65 18.93
N ILE A 135 14.74 -12.27 18.23
CA ILE A 135 16.14 -11.84 18.18
C ILE A 135 16.27 -10.42 17.63
N ALA A 136 15.52 -10.09 16.57
CA ALA A 136 15.54 -8.75 15.98
C ALA A 136 15.07 -7.71 17.00
N VAL A 137 14.00 -7.99 17.74
CA VAL A 137 13.49 -7.10 18.79
C VAL A 137 14.52 -6.91 19.91
N ALA A 138 15.11 -7.99 20.42
CA ALA A 138 16.14 -7.92 21.46
C ALA A 138 17.35 -7.07 21.06
N ARG A 139 17.79 -7.13 19.79
CA ARG A 139 18.92 -6.33 19.28
C ARG A 139 18.63 -4.84 19.16
N THR A 140 17.36 -4.44 19.09
CA THR A 140 16.95 -3.02 19.04
C THR A 140 16.75 -2.40 20.42
N ALA A 141 16.78 -3.20 21.49
CA ALA A 141 16.66 -2.71 22.85
C ALA A 141 17.92 -1.95 23.29
N ASP A 142 17.72 -0.96 24.14
CA ASP A 142 18.80 -0.18 24.75
C ASP A 142 19.41 -0.91 25.97
N MET A 143 18.66 -1.82 26.57
CA MET A 143 19.03 -2.62 27.74
C MET A 143 18.24 -3.94 27.80
N VAL A 144 18.83 -4.98 28.40
CA VAL A 144 18.12 -6.23 28.75
C VAL A 144 17.81 -6.26 30.25
N LEU A 145 16.58 -6.63 30.59
CA LEU A 145 16.16 -6.92 31.95
C LEU A 145 15.97 -8.43 32.08
N MET A 146 16.91 -9.10 32.77
CA MET A 146 16.94 -10.55 32.89
C MET A 146 16.31 -10.99 34.21
N MET A 147 15.10 -11.54 34.15
CA MET A 147 14.35 -12.05 35.29
C MET A 147 14.75 -13.49 35.63
N LEU A 148 15.19 -13.69 36.88
CA LEU A 148 15.66 -14.96 37.44
C LEU A 148 14.86 -15.31 38.69
N ASP A 149 14.68 -16.61 38.94
CA ASP A 149 14.11 -17.10 40.20
C ASP A 149 15.21 -17.17 41.27
N ALA A 150 15.02 -16.54 42.44
CA ALA A 150 16.00 -16.52 43.52
C ALA A 150 16.41 -17.93 44.00
N THR A 151 15.56 -18.94 43.83
CA THR A 151 15.86 -20.33 44.22
C THR A 151 16.76 -21.09 43.24
N LYS A 152 16.80 -20.67 41.96
CA LYS A 152 17.48 -21.39 40.86
C LYS A 152 18.34 -20.47 39.99
N GLY A 153 18.63 -19.25 40.47
CA GLY A 153 19.06 -18.14 39.63
C GLY A 153 20.40 -18.32 38.94
N GLU A 154 21.37 -19.02 39.56
CA GLU A 154 22.70 -19.24 38.94
C GLU A 154 22.62 -20.09 37.66
N LYS A 155 21.95 -21.25 37.72
CA LYS A 155 21.78 -22.13 36.55
C LYS A 155 20.97 -21.45 35.44
N GLN A 156 19.94 -20.71 35.83
CA GLN A 156 19.12 -19.97 34.86
C GLN A 156 19.93 -18.89 34.15
N ARG A 157 20.77 -18.16 34.90
CA ARG A 157 21.62 -17.11 34.35
C ARG A 157 22.59 -17.65 33.30
N GLU A 158 23.31 -18.73 33.59
CA GLU A 158 24.28 -19.31 32.65
C GLU A 158 23.63 -19.67 31.30
N ILE A 159 22.48 -20.33 31.33
CA ILE A 159 21.75 -20.73 30.12
C ILE A 159 21.30 -19.51 29.30
N LEU A 160 20.73 -18.50 29.96
CA LEU A 160 20.24 -17.28 29.28
C LEU A 160 21.40 -16.47 28.68
N GLU A 161 22.54 -16.41 29.36
CA GLU A 161 23.75 -15.73 28.87
C GLU A 161 24.32 -16.42 27.63
N GLU A 162 24.51 -17.74 27.67
CA GLU A 162 25.02 -18.51 26.52
C GLU A 162 24.14 -18.37 25.29
N GLU A 163 22.82 -18.33 25.49
CA GLU A 163 21.85 -18.24 24.40
C GLU A 163 21.82 -16.85 23.76
N LEU A 164 21.86 -15.78 24.55
CA LEU A 164 21.97 -14.41 24.02
C LEU A 164 23.33 -14.18 23.33
N GLU A 165 24.40 -14.77 23.87
CA GLU A 165 25.72 -14.76 23.26
C GLU A 165 25.77 -15.53 21.94
N SER A 166 25.01 -16.62 21.81
CA SER A 166 24.90 -17.41 20.58
C SER A 166 24.31 -16.60 19.42
N VAL A 167 23.39 -15.70 19.75
CA VAL A 167 22.66 -14.81 18.84
C VAL A 167 23.47 -13.55 18.50
N GLY A 168 24.50 -13.22 19.28
CA GLY A 168 25.38 -12.08 19.04
C GLY A 168 25.07 -10.84 19.85
N ILE A 169 24.42 -11.01 21.00
CA ILE A 169 24.26 -9.98 22.01
C ILE A 169 25.29 -10.25 23.11
N ARG A 170 26.11 -9.24 23.44
CA ARG A 170 27.11 -9.30 24.51
C ARG A 170 26.61 -8.45 25.68
N LEU A 171 26.31 -9.10 26.80
CA LEU A 171 25.76 -8.46 27.98
C LEU A 171 26.88 -7.92 28.87
N ASN A 172 26.73 -6.69 29.38
CA ASN A 172 27.65 -6.08 30.37
C ASN A 172 29.13 -6.00 29.95
N ARG A 173 29.44 -6.09 28.65
CA ARG A 173 30.79 -5.96 28.10
C ARG A 173 30.90 -4.69 27.27
N ARG A 174 32.09 -4.07 27.27
CA ARG A 174 32.41 -2.95 26.38
C ARG A 174 32.84 -3.49 25.01
N LYS A 175 32.58 -2.71 23.96
CA LYS A 175 33.02 -3.04 22.61
C LYS A 175 34.57 -3.07 22.55
N PRO A 176 35.19 -4.13 21.99
CA PRO A 176 36.64 -4.18 21.82
C PRO A 176 37.18 -3.04 20.95
N ASP A 177 38.24 -2.36 21.39
CA ASP A 177 38.93 -1.31 20.62
C ASP A 177 39.98 -1.93 19.67
N ILE A 178 39.47 -2.66 18.68
CA ILE A 178 40.28 -3.24 17.60
C ILE A 178 39.93 -2.52 16.30
N TYR A 179 40.90 -1.85 15.70
CA TYR A 179 40.72 -1.23 14.40
C TYR A 179 40.94 -2.26 13.30
N PHE A 180 39.88 -2.57 12.56
CA PHE A 180 39.88 -3.54 11.47
C PHE A 180 39.45 -2.88 10.15
N LYS A 181 40.32 -2.93 9.12
CA LYS A 181 40.02 -2.39 7.79
C LYS A 181 40.48 -3.34 6.68
N PRO A 182 39.56 -3.92 5.88
CA PRO A 182 39.94 -4.73 4.72
C PRO A 182 40.60 -3.86 3.64
N LYS A 183 41.63 -4.38 2.98
CA LYS A 183 42.38 -3.73 1.90
C LYS A 183 42.18 -4.49 0.58
N LYS A 184 42.43 -3.85 -0.56
CA LYS A 184 42.37 -4.50 -1.88
C LYS A 184 43.63 -5.30 -2.20
N THR A 185 44.79 -4.80 -1.76
CA THR A 185 46.12 -5.38 -1.96
C THR A 185 47.01 -5.07 -0.74
N GLY A 186 48.11 -5.81 -0.55
CA GLY A 186 49.11 -5.53 0.48
C GLY A 186 49.16 -6.47 1.69
N GLY A 187 48.52 -7.65 1.62
CA GLY A 187 48.58 -8.69 2.66
C GLY A 187 47.88 -8.32 3.98
N ILE A 188 48.05 -9.17 4.99
CA ILE A 188 47.52 -8.95 6.34
C ILE A 188 48.62 -8.25 7.16
N ASN A 189 48.37 -7.00 7.56
CA ASN A 189 49.25 -6.25 8.45
C ASN A 189 48.61 -6.16 9.84
N ILE A 190 49.28 -6.74 10.84
CA ILE A 190 48.84 -6.76 12.24
C ILE A 190 49.80 -5.87 13.03
N THR A 191 49.25 -4.92 13.76
CA THR A 191 50.00 -4.03 14.67
C THR A 191 49.34 -4.07 16.03
N SER A 192 50.11 -3.99 17.11
CA SER A 192 49.58 -3.88 18.47
C SER A 192 50.30 -2.78 19.24
N THR A 193 49.57 -2.01 20.05
CA THR A 193 50.17 -1.04 20.98
C THR A 193 50.52 -1.66 22.34
N VAL A 194 50.04 -2.89 22.61
CA VAL A 194 50.21 -3.63 23.88
C VAL A 194 50.73 -5.06 23.56
N PRO A 195 51.58 -5.67 24.40
CA PRO A 195 51.97 -7.08 24.21
C PRO A 195 50.74 -8.01 24.24
N MET A 196 50.53 -8.75 23.14
CA MET A 196 49.40 -9.67 22.98
C MET A 196 49.66 -10.98 23.72
N THR A 197 48.90 -11.26 24.78
CA THR A 197 49.03 -12.54 25.54
C THR A 197 47.90 -13.51 25.25
N ARG A 198 46.73 -12.99 24.81
CA ARG A 198 45.49 -13.75 24.64
C ARG A 198 45.16 -14.12 23.20
N CYS A 199 45.85 -13.55 22.21
CA CYS A 199 45.63 -13.85 20.80
C CYS A 199 46.94 -13.78 20.02
N SER A 200 47.33 -14.88 19.37
CA SER A 200 48.55 -14.93 18.56
C SER A 200 48.31 -14.42 17.14
N GLU A 201 49.34 -13.82 16.53
CA GLU A 201 49.28 -13.32 15.15
C GLU A 201 48.89 -14.42 14.14
N LYS A 202 49.39 -15.64 14.36
CA LYS A 202 49.05 -16.81 13.55
C LYS A 202 47.56 -17.17 13.65
N MET A 203 46.95 -17.04 14.82
CA MET A 203 45.52 -17.28 15.00
C MET A 203 44.69 -16.25 14.22
N ILE A 204 45.07 -14.96 14.29
CA ILE A 204 44.41 -13.86 13.59
C ILE A 204 44.41 -14.11 12.07
N GLN A 205 45.56 -14.51 11.51
CA GLN A 205 45.68 -14.86 10.09
C GLN A 205 44.77 -16.03 9.69
N LEU A 206 44.74 -17.09 10.50
CA LEU A 206 43.87 -18.26 10.25
C LEU A 206 42.39 -17.89 10.25
N ILE A 207 41.95 -17.06 11.19
CA ILE A 207 40.57 -16.56 11.25
C ILE A 207 40.25 -15.76 9.98
N LEU A 208 41.10 -14.81 9.58
CA LEU A 208 40.87 -14.00 8.37
C LEU A 208 40.82 -14.83 7.08
N HIS A 209 41.68 -15.85 6.96
CA HIS A 209 41.67 -16.76 5.82
C HIS A 209 40.38 -17.59 5.75
N GLU A 210 39.81 -18.02 6.88
CA GLU A 210 38.52 -18.73 6.93
C GLU A 210 37.36 -17.85 6.40
N TYR A 211 37.43 -16.54 6.63
CA TYR A 211 36.51 -15.56 6.05
C TYR A 211 36.87 -15.12 4.61
N LYS A 212 37.88 -15.74 3.98
CA LYS A 212 38.41 -15.41 2.64
C LYS A 212 38.96 -13.99 2.53
N MET A 213 39.47 -13.43 3.63
CA MET A 213 40.07 -12.10 3.66
C MET A 213 41.59 -12.22 3.70
N PHE A 214 42.24 -11.98 2.56
CA PHE A 214 43.69 -12.12 2.39
C PHE A 214 44.45 -10.78 2.52
N ASN A 215 43.74 -9.65 2.53
CA ASN A 215 44.32 -8.31 2.60
C ASN A 215 43.57 -7.47 3.65
N ALA A 216 44.21 -7.15 4.77
CA ALA A 216 43.58 -6.38 5.86
C ALA A 216 44.61 -5.67 6.73
N GLN A 217 44.19 -4.57 7.37
CA GLN A 217 44.94 -3.92 8.44
C GLN A 217 44.20 -4.11 9.76
N VAL A 218 44.91 -4.63 10.75
CA VAL A 218 44.40 -4.89 12.10
C VAL A 218 45.30 -4.18 13.09
N LEU A 219 44.72 -3.33 13.95
CA LEU A 219 45.43 -2.68 15.04
C LEU A 219 44.73 -2.99 16.36
N PHE A 220 45.44 -3.64 17.28
CA PHE A 220 45.01 -3.91 18.65
C PHE A 220 45.47 -2.78 19.56
N ARG A 221 44.54 -2.20 20.34
CA ARG A 221 44.86 -1.15 21.32
C ARG A 221 44.94 -1.65 22.77
N ASP A 222 44.49 -2.87 23.01
CA ASP A 222 44.48 -3.56 24.31
C ASP A 222 44.57 -5.09 24.11
N ASP A 223 44.76 -5.87 25.19
CA ASP A 223 44.93 -7.33 25.14
C ASP A 223 43.57 -8.06 25.07
N TYR A 224 43.11 -8.33 23.84
CA TYR A 224 41.83 -8.96 23.53
C TYR A 224 41.97 -10.44 23.15
N THR A 225 40.88 -11.21 23.34
CA THR A 225 40.85 -12.65 23.01
C THR A 225 40.58 -12.90 21.52
N SER A 226 40.79 -14.13 21.06
CA SER A 226 40.40 -14.53 19.70
C SER A 226 38.89 -14.41 19.42
N GLU A 227 38.05 -14.51 20.46
CA GLU A 227 36.59 -14.35 20.32
C GLU A 227 36.20 -12.88 20.09
N ASP A 228 36.83 -11.96 20.82
CA ASP A 228 36.65 -10.52 20.63
C ASP A 228 37.04 -10.09 19.21
N PHE A 229 38.11 -10.68 18.67
CA PHE A 229 38.52 -10.44 17.29
C PHE A 229 37.51 -10.99 16.27
N ILE A 230 36.97 -12.20 16.49
CA ILE A 230 35.90 -12.76 15.63
C ILE A 230 34.67 -11.85 15.63
N ASP A 231 34.30 -11.29 16.79
CA ASP A 231 33.16 -10.39 16.91
C ASP A 231 33.36 -9.09 16.10
N VAL A 232 34.59 -8.54 16.06
CA VAL A 232 34.93 -7.36 15.23
C VAL A 232 34.91 -7.69 13.75
N VAL A 233 35.41 -8.87 13.34
CA VAL A 233 35.41 -9.32 11.95
C VAL A 233 33.98 -9.54 11.42
N VAL A 234 33.07 -10.08 12.25
CA VAL A 234 31.66 -10.29 11.89
C VAL A 234 30.88 -8.96 11.80
N GLY A 235 31.26 -7.94 12.59
CA GLY A 235 30.79 -6.56 12.45
C GLY A 235 29.31 -6.30 12.81
N ARG A 236 28.56 -7.30 13.28
CA ARG A 236 27.11 -7.22 13.57
C ARG A 236 26.71 -7.56 15.02
N ARG A 237 27.67 -7.56 15.96
CA ARG A 237 27.41 -7.81 17.38
C ARG A 237 26.91 -6.55 18.10
N VAL A 238 26.00 -6.73 19.04
CA VAL A 238 25.45 -5.64 19.87
C VAL A 238 25.96 -5.81 21.30
N TYR A 239 26.48 -4.73 21.88
CA TYR A 239 26.96 -4.67 23.25
C TYR A 239 26.00 -3.79 24.04
N MET A 240 25.38 -4.33 25.08
CA MET A 240 24.35 -3.62 25.84
C MET A 240 24.40 -3.97 27.33
N PRO A 241 23.97 -3.04 28.21
CA PRO A 241 23.84 -3.33 29.63
C PRO A 241 22.73 -4.35 29.91
N CYS A 242 22.91 -5.15 30.96
CA CYS A 242 21.94 -6.12 31.43
C CYS A 242 21.81 -6.06 32.96
N LEU A 243 20.59 -5.88 33.45
CA LEU A 243 20.26 -5.94 34.87
C LEU A 243 19.66 -7.31 35.21
N TYR A 244 20.28 -8.01 36.14
CA TYR A 244 19.79 -9.29 36.64
C TYR A 244 18.82 -9.05 37.79
N VAL A 245 17.58 -9.48 37.63
CA VAL A 245 16.51 -9.28 38.61
C VAL A 245 16.13 -10.62 39.22
N TYR A 246 16.52 -10.84 40.48
CA TYR A 246 16.20 -12.04 41.23
C TYR A 246 14.85 -11.85 41.93
N ASN A 247 13.81 -12.49 41.40
CA ASN A 247 12.46 -12.44 41.92
C ASN A 247 12.17 -13.60 42.90
N LYS A 248 11.09 -13.48 43.69
CA LYS A 248 10.66 -14.44 44.73
C LYS A 248 11.58 -14.49 45.96
N ILE A 249 12.12 -13.33 46.36
CA ILE A 249 12.96 -13.23 47.57
C ILE A 249 12.23 -13.66 48.85
N ASP A 250 10.90 -13.66 48.82
CA ASP A 250 10.03 -14.17 49.89
C ASP A 250 10.17 -15.68 50.16
N GLN A 251 10.83 -16.42 49.28
CA GLN A 251 11.01 -17.88 49.38
C GLN A 251 12.44 -18.31 49.78
N VAL A 252 13.35 -17.35 49.98
CA VAL A 252 14.76 -17.60 50.33
C VAL A 252 15.12 -16.95 51.66
N SER A 253 16.19 -17.45 52.32
CA SER A 253 16.66 -16.87 53.58
C SER A 253 17.25 -15.47 53.36
N ILE A 254 17.20 -14.64 54.40
CA ILE A 254 17.78 -13.28 54.35
C ILE A 254 19.28 -13.28 54.01
N GLU A 255 20.01 -14.32 54.42
CA GLU A 255 21.42 -14.54 54.07
C GLU A 255 21.62 -14.72 52.56
N GLU A 256 20.75 -15.49 51.91
CA GLU A 256 20.80 -15.68 50.46
C GLU A 256 20.36 -14.43 49.71
N VAL A 257 19.40 -13.67 50.26
CA VAL A 257 19.01 -12.36 49.71
C VAL A 257 20.19 -11.37 49.74
N ASP A 258 20.92 -11.27 50.86
CA ASP A 258 22.10 -10.42 50.98
C ASP A 258 23.24 -10.86 50.04
N ARG A 259 23.45 -12.19 49.91
CA ARG A 259 24.39 -12.75 48.93
C ARG A 259 24.03 -12.34 47.50
N LEU A 260 22.77 -12.52 47.10
CA LEU A 260 22.28 -12.16 45.76
C LEU A 260 22.32 -10.66 45.49
N ALA A 261 22.02 -9.83 46.50
CA ALA A 261 22.05 -8.37 46.38
C ALA A 261 23.46 -7.80 46.15
N ARG A 262 24.50 -8.49 46.62
CA ARG A 262 25.91 -8.07 46.46
C ARG A 262 26.53 -8.48 45.12
N LEU A 263 25.82 -9.24 44.30
CA LEU A 263 26.32 -9.60 42.98
C LEU A 263 26.40 -8.35 42.07
N PRO A 264 27.29 -8.34 41.07
CA PRO A 264 27.40 -7.22 40.15
C PRO A 264 26.17 -7.16 39.24
N ASN A 265 25.64 -5.95 39.03
CA ASN A 265 24.47 -5.67 38.19
C ASN A 265 23.22 -6.49 38.56
N SER A 266 23.04 -6.81 39.85
CA SER A 266 21.89 -7.57 40.34
C SER A 266 21.00 -6.76 41.27
N VAL A 267 19.69 -7.00 41.17
CA VAL A 267 18.68 -6.47 42.10
C VAL A 267 17.79 -7.61 42.56
N VAL A 268 17.49 -7.65 43.85
CA VAL A 268 16.60 -8.63 44.48
C VAL A 268 15.23 -8.01 44.68
N ILE A 269 14.15 -8.66 44.22
CA ILE A 269 12.78 -8.13 44.30
C ILE A 269 11.77 -9.22 44.72
N SER A 270 10.61 -8.80 45.23
CA SER A 270 9.41 -9.66 45.28
C SER A 270 8.27 -8.94 44.58
N CYS A 271 7.90 -9.39 43.37
CA CYS A 271 6.74 -8.84 42.67
C CYS A 271 5.43 -9.10 43.42
N ASN A 272 5.34 -10.23 44.14
CA ASN A 272 4.13 -10.61 44.88
C ASN A 272 3.89 -9.68 46.07
N MET A 273 4.95 -9.38 46.84
CA MET A 273 4.89 -8.49 48.00
C MET A 273 5.17 -7.01 47.66
N LYS A 274 5.43 -6.70 46.37
CA LYS A 274 5.85 -5.38 45.87
C LYS A 274 7.08 -4.80 46.59
N LEU A 275 8.05 -5.65 46.92
CA LEU A 275 9.28 -5.25 47.62
C LEU A 275 10.39 -4.86 46.63
N ASN A 276 11.08 -3.76 46.94
CA ASN A 276 12.31 -3.29 46.27
C ASN A 276 12.16 -2.95 44.77
N ILE A 277 10.93 -2.67 44.31
CA ILE A 277 10.65 -2.30 42.91
C ILE A 277 11.18 -0.89 42.60
N ASP A 278 11.11 0.05 43.54
CA ASP A 278 11.59 1.42 43.33
C ASP A 278 13.11 1.47 43.09
N TYR A 279 13.88 0.70 43.86
CA TYR A 279 15.33 0.56 43.65
C TYR A 279 15.68 -0.11 42.32
N MET A 280 14.85 -1.05 41.86
CA MET A 280 14.98 -1.62 40.52
C MET A 280 14.79 -0.54 39.44
N LEU A 281 13.79 0.34 39.58
CA LEU A 281 13.55 1.45 38.65
C LEU A 281 14.70 2.47 38.66
N GLU A 282 15.24 2.79 39.84
CA GLU A 282 16.41 3.65 39.98
C GLU A 282 17.67 3.04 39.33
N SER A 283 17.86 1.72 39.51
CA SER A 283 18.94 0.97 38.86
C SER A 283 18.80 0.96 37.33
N ILE A 284 17.57 0.82 36.82
CA ILE A 284 17.26 0.92 35.37
C ILE A 284 17.60 2.32 34.84
N TRP A 285 17.18 3.38 35.54
CA TRP A 285 17.49 4.77 35.17
C TRP A 285 19.00 5.00 35.05
N THR A 286 19.75 4.51 36.04
CA THR A 286 21.21 4.64 36.09
C THR A 286 21.89 3.84 34.97
N LEU A 287 21.47 2.61 34.70
CA LEU A 287 22.05 1.77 33.65
C LEU A 287 21.72 2.23 32.23
N LEU A 288 20.54 2.81 32.00
CA LEU A 288 20.18 3.46 30.75
C LEU A 288 20.92 4.78 30.53
N ASN A 289 21.61 5.28 31.57
CA ASN A 289 22.41 6.50 31.55
C ASN A 289 21.56 7.72 31.15
N LEU A 290 20.34 7.81 31.68
CA LEU A 290 19.40 8.89 31.41
C LEU A 290 19.65 10.08 32.36
N ILE A 291 19.55 11.29 31.82
CA ILE A 291 19.57 12.55 32.55
C ILE A 291 18.39 13.41 32.09
N ARG A 292 17.92 14.28 32.97
CA ARG A 292 16.83 15.21 32.70
C ARG A 292 17.40 16.62 32.52
N VAL A 293 17.13 17.25 31.39
CA VAL A 293 17.56 18.62 31.08
C VAL A 293 16.32 19.48 30.91
N TYR A 294 16.30 20.66 31.52
CA TYR A 294 15.18 21.58 31.43
C TYR A 294 15.45 22.64 30.37
N THR A 295 14.43 22.97 29.58
CA THR A 295 14.51 24.07 28.62
C THR A 295 13.71 25.26 29.11
N LYS A 296 14.19 26.47 28.82
CA LYS A 296 13.61 27.70 29.30
C LYS A 296 13.56 28.74 28.19
N LYS A 297 12.42 29.45 28.07
CA LYS A 297 12.27 30.61 27.18
C LYS A 297 12.88 31.87 27.78
N ARG A 298 13.29 32.80 26.91
CA ARG A 298 13.88 34.09 27.32
C ARG A 298 12.86 34.89 28.14
N GLY A 299 13.25 35.33 29.34
CA GLY A 299 12.42 36.16 30.22
C GLY A 299 11.40 35.41 31.09
N GLU A 300 11.14 34.13 30.82
CA GLU A 300 10.19 33.32 31.61
C GLU A 300 10.89 32.68 32.82
N LYS A 301 10.19 31.85 33.60
CA LYS A 301 10.79 30.95 34.59
C LYS A 301 10.98 29.57 33.95
N PRO A 302 12.00 28.78 34.34
CA PRO A 302 12.14 27.42 33.85
C PRO A 302 10.95 26.57 34.30
N ASP A 303 10.42 25.77 33.38
CA ASP A 303 9.43 24.75 33.70
C ASP A 303 10.16 23.49 34.18
N PHE A 304 9.81 23.02 35.38
CA PHE A 304 10.39 21.83 35.99
C PHE A 304 9.48 20.59 35.86
N GLU A 305 8.28 20.75 35.31
CA GLU A 305 7.33 19.66 35.09
C GLU A 305 7.63 18.87 33.81
N ASP A 306 7.97 19.54 32.70
CA ASP A 306 8.30 18.90 31.42
C ASP A 306 9.81 18.96 31.11
N GLY A 307 10.56 18.01 31.68
CA GLY A 307 11.99 17.86 31.46
C GLY A 307 12.31 17.05 30.21
N LEU A 308 13.30 17.50 29.45
CA LEU A 308 13.82 16.78 28.29
C LEU A 308 14.71 15.61 28.74
N ILE A 309 14.31 14.38 28.41
CA ILE A 309 15.07 13.17 28.78
C ILE A 309 16.12 12.87 27.72
N VAL A 310 17.39 12.94 28.10
CA VAL A 310 18.54 12.70 27.21
C VAL A 310 19.55 11.76 27.87
N ARG A 311 20.55 11.26 27.13
CA ARG A 311 21.61 10.42 27.72
C ARG A 311 22.71 11.27 28.33
N ASN A 312 23.39 10.77 29.35
CA ASN A 312 24.58 11.44 29.88
C ASN A 312 25.67 11.54 28.80
N GLY A 313 26.37 12.67 28.76
CA GLY A 313 27.29 13.03 27.67
C GLY A 313 26.62 13.74 26.48
N THR A 314 25.33 14.08 26.59
CA THR A 314 24.62 14.88 25.59
C THR A 314 25.15 16.32 25.57
N THR A 315 25.41 16.84 24.37
CA THR A 315 25.85 18.21 24.15
C THR A 315 24.67 19.13 23.84
N VAL A 316 24.87 20.44 23.95
CA VAL A 316 23.86 21.45 23.55
C VAL A 316 23.41 21.24 22.10
N GLU A 317 24.31 20.83 21.20
CA GLU A 317 23.97 20.48 19.81
C GLU A 317 22.90 19.38 19.70
N HIS A 318 23.04 18.32 20.49
CA HIS A 318 22.06 17.24 20.52
C HIS A 318 20.70 17.71 21.02
N VAL A 319 20.68 18.59 22.02
CA VAL A 319 19.43 19.19 22.51
C VAL A 319 18.79 20.08 21.46
N CYS A 320 19.56 20.93 20.76
CA CYS A 320 19.04 21.74 19.64
C CYS A 320 18.37 20.86 18.58
N ARG A 321 19.02 19.77 18.15
CA ARG A 321 18.45 18.83 17.16
C ARG A 321 17.19 18.13 17.64
N MET A 322 17.09 17.85 18.94
CA MET A 322 15.95 17.17 19.55
C MET A 322 14.74 18.09 19.70
N VAL A 323 14.99 19.38 19.91
CA VAL A 323 13.95 20.42 19.90
C VAL A 323 13.46 20.68 18.48
N HIS A 324 14.37 21.01 17.56
CA HIS A 324 14.05 21.22 16.14
C HIS A 324 15.32 21.14 15.28
N ARG A 325 15.26 20.43 14.15
CA ARG A 325 16.45 20.14 13.33
C ARG A 325 17.18 21.37 12.80
N THR A 326 16.47 22.48 12.55
CA THR A 326 17.04 23.73 12.00
C THR A 326 17.69 24.64 13.06
N LEU A 327 17.49 24.37 14.36
CA LEU A 327 18.00 25.23 15.43
C LEU A 327 19.52 25.22 15.52
N VAL A 328 20.18 24.17 15.04
CA VAL A 328 21.65 24.11 15.00
C VAL A 328 22.21 25.14 14.04
N ASP A 329 21.55 25.36 12.90
CA ASP A 329 22.02 26.27 11.85
C ASP A 329 21.82 27.74 12.25
N GLN A 330 20.85 28.02 13.13
CA GLN A 330 20.52 29.35 13.65
C GLN A 330 21.12 29.62 15.04
N PHE A 331 21.96 28.72 15.56
CA PHE A 331 22.46 28.78 16.93
C PHE A 331 23.55 29.86 17.10
N LYS A 332 23.33 30.79 18.03
CA LYS A 332 24.32 31.82 18.39
C LYS A 332 25.09 31.48 19.67
N TYR A 333 24.37 31.07 20.71
CA TYR A 333 24.88 30.55 21.98
C TYR A 333 23.73 30.00 22.83
N ALA A 334 24.05 29.28 23.90
CA ALA A 334 23.08 28.95 24.94
C ALA A 334 23.50 29.57 26.27
N LEU A 335 22.52 29.88 27.12
CA LEU A 335 22.74 30.14 28.54
C LEU A 335 22.39 28.87 29.29
N ALA A 336 23.31 28.38 30.12
CA ALA A 336 23.10 27.22 30.96
C ALA A 336 23.18 27.61 32.44
N TRP A 337 22.29 27.01 33.25
CA TRP A 337 22.28 27.07 34.70
C TRP A 337 22.36 25.63 35.22
N GLY A 338 23.19 25.38 36.23
CA GLY A 338 23.32 24.06 36.85
C GLY A 338 24.76 23.65 37.09
N THR A 339 24.99 22.35 37.23
CA THR A 339 26.29 21.80 37.64
C THR A 339 27.28 21.66 36.49
N SER A 340 26.82 21.73 35.22
CA SER A 340 27.74 21.71 34.07
C SER A 340 28.53 23.01 33.88
N VAL A 341 28.11 24.11 34.52
CA VAL A 341 28.73 25.43 34.37
C VAL A 341 29.42 25.88 35.65
N LYS A 342 30.49 26.69 35.52
CA LYS A 342 31.22 27.23 36.67
C LYS A 342 30.53 28.45 37.27
N PHE A 343 29.83 29.23 36.44
CA PHE A 343 29.06 30.41 36.83
C PHE A 343 27.64 30.25 36.31
N SER A 344 26.62 30.54 37.12
CA SER A 344 25.21 30.41 36.71
C SER A 344 24.53 31.78 36.62
N PRO A 345 24.04 32.25 35.45
CA PRO A 345 24.17 31.63 34.11
C PRO A 345 25.56 31.82 33.47
N GLN A 346 25.99 30.85 32.67
CA GLN A 346 27.16 30.95 31.80
C GLN A 346 26.77 30.74 30.34
N ARG A 347 27.42 31.50 29.45
CA ARG A 347 27.30 31.36 28.00
C ARG A 347 28.10 30.14 27.53
N VAL A 348 27.44 29.22 26.84
CA VAL A 348 28.00 27.95 26.37
C VAL A 348 27.76 27.76 24.87
N GLY A 349 28.66 27.01 24.22
CA GLY A 349 28.58 26.66 22.80
C GLY A 349 27.96 25.27 22.55
N LEU A 350 27.83 24.89 21.28
CA LEU A 350 27.23 23.62 20.84
C LEU A 350 27.89 22.36 21.43
N SER A 351 29.20 22.38 21.65
CA SER A 351 29.98 21.25 22.17
C SER A 351 29.95 21.10 23.69
N HIS A 352 29.26 22.01 24.41
CA HIS A 352 29.17 21.95 25.87
C HIS A 352 28.33 20.74 26.30
N VAL A 353 28.86 19.95 27.23
CA VAL A 353 28.21 18.74 27.77
C VAL A 353 27.33 19.12 28.95
N LEU A 354 26.05 18.74 28.88
CA LEU A 354 25.07 19.02 29.92
C LEU A 354 25.08 17.93 31.01
N GLN A 355 24.77 18.33 32.22
CA GLN A 355 24.63 17.46 33.40
C GLN A 355 23.15 17.32 33.79
N ASN A 356 22.87 16.39 34.71
CA ASN A 356 21.51 16.16 35.18
C ASN A 356 20.94 17.41 35.87
N GLU A 357 19.68 17.71 35.56
CA GLU A 357 18.89 18.85 36.05
C GLU A 357 19.39 20.24 35.61
N ASP A 358 20.29 20.30 34.63
CA ASP A 358 20.68 21.57 34.03
C ASP A 358 19.49 22.23 33.32
N VAL A 359 19.41 23.56 33.42
CA VAL A 359 18.45 24.38 32.68
C VAL A 359 19.20 25.05 31.54
N ILE A 360 18.62 25.03 30.32
CA ILE A 360 19.18 25.68 29.15
C ILE A 360 18.21 26.66 28.50
N CYS A 361 18.74 27.77 27.99
CA CYS A 361 18.01 28.73 27.15
C CYS A 361 18.80 28.93 25.86
N LEU A 362 18.21 28.56 24.73
CA LEU A 362 18.84 28.64 23.41
C LEU A 362 18.65 30.05 22.82
N MET A 363 19.72 30.64 22.27
CA MET A 363 19.67 31.94 21.60
C MET A 363 19.92 31.77 20.10
N THR A 364 18.94 32.20 19.31
CA THR A 364 18.96 32.18 17.84
C THR A 364 19.16 33.59 17.26
N ASP A 365 19.43 33.68 15.96
CA ASP A 365 19.68 34.95 15.26
C ASP A 365 18.43 35.82 15.06
N ASP A 366 17.23 35.23 15.01
CA ASP A 366 15.96 35.96 14.97
C ASP A 366 15.51 36.36 16.37
N GLU A 367 15.44 37.67 16.64
CA GLU A 367 15.17 38.20 17.99
C GLU A 367 13.69 38.11 18.43
N ASN A 368 12.77 37.50 17.65
CA ASN A 368 11.32 37.63 17.88
C ASN A 368 10.41 36.39 17.64
N GLU A 369 10.92 35.15 17.61
CA GLU A 369 10.02 33.96 17.56
C GLU A 369 10.26 32.95 18.69
N PRO A 370 9.20 32.54 19.44
CA PRO A 370 9.31 31.47 20.43
C PRO A 370 9.14 30.11 19.74
N LEU A 371 10.24 29.46 19.36
CA LEU A 371 10.22 28.08 18.85
C LEU A 371 10.63 27.10 19.96
N LEU A 372 9.65 26.59 20.72
CA LEU A 372 9.79 25.38 21.54
C LEU A 372 8.42 24.74 21.84
N ARG A 373 8.34 23.44 21.50
CA ARG A 373 7.34 22.38 21.74
C ARG A 373 6.05 22.79 22.48
N ASP A 374 4.95 22.92 21.73
CA ASP A 374 3.59 23.00 22.25
C ASP A 374 3.08 21.56 22.51
N ASN A 375 3.38 21.01 23.69
CA ASN A 375 2.83 19.74 24.14
C ASN A 375 1.41 19.99 24.68
N GLY A 376 0.42 19.42 23.99
CA GLY A 376 -0.97 19.49 24.41
C GLY A 376 -1.22 18.86 25.78
N ARG A 377 -1.48 19.70 26.78
CA ARG A 377 -2.33 19.39 27.94
C ARG A 377 -3.11 20.65 28.32
N GLN A 378 -4.43 20.56 28.12
CA GLN A 378 -5.57 21.32 28.64
C GLN A 378 -5.40 22.78 29.15
N HIS A 379 -6.40 23.60 28.77
CA HIS A 379 -6.70 25.01 29.11
C HIS A 379 -6.05 26.02 28.16
N THR A 380 -6.75 26.67 27.22
CA THR A 380 -7.89 27.56 27.52
C THR A 380 -8.71 27.83 26.24
N TYR A 381 -9.99 27.48 26.32
CA TYR A 381 -11.05 27.99 25.46
C TYR A 381 -11.36 29.43 25.86
N THR A 382 -10.72 30.44 25.27
CA THR A 382 -11.27 31.81 25.33
C THR A 382 -10.80 32.77 24.22
N SER A 383 -9.74 32.45 23.47
CA SER A 383 -9.18 33.34 22.45
C SER A 383 -9.47 32.95 20.99
N LEU A 384 -10.15 31.82 20.72
CA LEU A 384 -10.51 31.42 19.34
C LEU A 384 -11.73 32.16 18.76
N ASN A 385 -12.59 32.76 19.59
CA ASN A 385 -13.79 33.43 19.10
C ASN A 385 -13.49 34.79 18.44
N SER A 386 -12.39 35.46 18.77
CA SER A 386 -12.02 36.72 18.09
C SER A 386 -11.41 36.50 16.70
N TYR A 387 -10.75 35.36 16.47
CA TYR A 387 -10.21 35.00 15.16
C TYR A 387 -11.22 34.33 14.22
N ILE A 388 -12.18 33.55 14.77
CA ILE A 388 -13.26 32.92 13.96
C ILE A 388 -14.28 33.97 13.48
N THR A 389 -14.53 35.02 14.26
CA THR A 389 -15.50 36.07 13.85
C THR A 389 -14.94 37.01 12.79
N ALA A 390 -13.61 37.15 12.69
CA ALA A 390 -12.97 37.99 11.66
C ALA A 390 -12.98 37.34 10.26
N ASN A 391 -12.94 36.00 10.17
CA ASN A 391 -12.94 35.27 8.89
C ASN A 391 -14.32 34.76 8.45
N ALA A 392 -15.33 34.80 9.33
CA ALA A 392 -16.72 34.52 8.96
C ALA A 392 -17.38 35.70 8.20
N ASN A 393 -16.87 36.92 8.38
CA ASN A 393 -17.38 38.10 7.68
C ASN A 393 -16.78 38.30 6.28
N THR A 394 -15.73 37.56 5.92
CA THR A 394 -15.07 37.66 4.61
C THR A 394 -15.58 36.62 3.59
N THR A 395 -16.42 35.67 4.00
CA THR A 395 -16.97 34.60 3.15
C THR A 395 -18.43 34.79 2.75
N GLN A 396 -19.09 35.88 3.18
CA GLN A 396 -20.48 36.21 2.79
C GLN A 396 -20.61 37.30 1.72
N SER A 397 -19.51 37.88 1.21
CA SER A 397 -19.55 38.93 0.17
C SER A 397 -19.10 38.46 -1.22
N SER A 398 -19.21 37.17 -1.53
CA SER A 398 -18.88 36.62 -2.85
C SER A 398 -19.90 35.60 -3.35
N SER A 399 -21.18 35.82 -3.04
CA SER A 399 -22.31 35.22 -3.76
C SER A 399 -22.86 36.25 -4.74
N ASN A 400 -22.17 36.46 -5.87
CA ASN A 400 -22.66 36.99 -7.15
C ASN A 400 -21.49 37.44 -8.01
N THR A 401 -20.66 36.50 -8.44
CA THR A 401 -19.79 36.70 -9.60
C THR A 401 -20.16 35.65 -10.63
N THR A 402 -20.77 36.10 -11.73
CA THR A 402 -20.95 35.33 -12.96
C THR A 402 -19.62 34.70 -13.36
N PHE A 403 -19.51 33.38 -13.17
CA PHE A 403 -18.28 32.63 -13.39
C PHE A 403 -17.91 32.60 -14.88
N ALA A 404 -16.66 32.95 -15.19
CA ALA A 404 -16.12 32.99 -16.54
C ALA A 404 -15.89 31.56 -17.10
N SER A 405 -16.16 31.41 -18.40
CA SER A 405 -16.25 30.17 -19.17
C SER A 405 -14.92 29.46 -19.50
N GLY A 406 -14.04 29.26 -18.50
CA GLY A 406 -12.68 28.74 -18.74
C GLY A 406 -12.09 27.73 -17.74
N GLU A 407 -12.71 27.50 -16.57
CA GLU A 407 -12.13 26.61 -15.56
C GLU A 407 -12.48 25.13 -15.79
N LYS A 408 -11.47 24.26 -15.63
CA LYS A 408 -11.63 22.80 -15.78
C LYS A 408 -12.37 22.26 -14.56
N LEU A 409 -13.59 21.76 -14.77
CA LEU A 409 -14.46 21.25 -13.71
C LEU A 409 -14.34 19.73 -13.56
N LEU A 410 -14.38 19.21 -12.34
CA LEU A 410 -14.65 17.80 -12.04
C LEU A 410 -16.16 17.56 -12.05
N SER A 411 -16.64 16.50 -12.71
CA SER A 411 -18.09 16.31 -12.88
C SER A 411 -18.74 15.66 -11.65
N GLY A 412 -19.78 16.31 -11.12
CA GLY A 412 -20.65 15.78 -10.06
C GLY A 412 -21.36 14.47 -10.41
N ARG A 413 -21.57 14.20 -11.71
CA ARG A 413 -22.33 13.08 -12.28
C ARG A 413 -21.76 11.69 -11.97
N TYR A 414 -20.45 11.59 -11.77
CA TYR A 414 -19.81 10.29 -11.54
C TYR A 414 -19.88 9.91 -10.06
N GLU A 415 -20.51 8.77 -9.80
CA GLU A 415 -20.51 8.13 -8.48
C GLU A 415 -19.26 7.25 -8.30
N SER A 416 -18.99 6.83 -7.07
CA SER A 416 -17.94 5.86 -6.74
C SER A 416 -18.55 4.50 -6.40
N LEU A 417 -17.81 3.43 -6.69
CA LEU A 417 -18.18 2.05 -6.38
C LEU A 417 -17.74 1.67 -4.96
N ASP A 418 -18.49 0.76 -4.32
CA ASP A 418 -18.23 0.30 -2.96
C ASP A 418 -17.36 -0.97 -2.95
N TYR A 419 -16.04 -0.82 -2.80
CA TYR A 419 -15.10 -1.96 -2.81
C TYR A 419 -14.68 -2.45 -1.42
N GLU A 420 -15.02 -1.69 -0.39
CA GLU A 420 -14.76 -2.00 1.00
C GLU A 420 -15.43 -3.33 1.40
N CYS A 421 -14.80 -4.08 2.30
CA CYS A 421 -15.43 -5.23 2.92
C CYS A 421 -16.56 -4.77 3.83
N ASP A 422 -17.67 -5.50 3.81
CA ASP A 422 -18.73 -5.31 4.79
C ASP A 422 -18.36 -6.08 6.06
N GLU A 423 -18.00 -5.37 7.12
CA GLU A 423 -17.68 -5.88 8.46
C GLU A 423 -18.83 -5.61 9.45
N SER A 424 -20.05 -5.38 8.96
CA SER A 424 -21.23 -5.27 9.80
C SER A 424 -21.50 -6.55 10.61
N GLU A 425 -22.20 -6.41 11.74
CA GLU A 425 -22.53 -7.57 12.58
C GLU A 425 -23.35 -8.62 11.82
N ILE A 426 -24.27 -8.18 10.95
CA ILE A 426 -25.08 -9.09 10.13
C ILE A 426 -24.22 -9.90 9.15
N ALA A 427 -23.17 -9.31 8.58
CA ALA A 427 -22.25 -10.00 7.67
C ALA A 427 -21.42 -11.04 8.43
N HIS A 428 -20.92 -10.70 9.61
CA HIS A 428 -20.23 -11.65 10.48
C HIS A 428 -21.13 -12.80 10.96
N MET A 429 -22.39 -12.53 11.26
CA MET A 429 -23.37 -13.58 11.60
C MET A 429 -23.65 -14.51 10.41
N GLU A 430 -23.76 -13.97 9.19
CA GLU A 430 -23.91 -14.77 7.97
C GLU A 430 -22.70 -15.70 7.78
N GLU A 431 -21.47 -15.18 7.88
CA GLU A 431 -20.26 -15.98 7.73
C GLU A 431 -20.15 -17.10 8.77
N LYS A 432 -20.46 -16.79 10.04
CA LYS A 432 -20.49 -17.80 11.11
C LYS A 432 -21.54 -18.88 10.85
N ARG A 433 -22.70 -18.53 10.30
CA ARG A 433 -23.79 -19.47 9.97
C ARG A 433 -23.42 -20.39 8.81
N LEU A 434 -22.74 -19.89 7.78
CA LEU A 434 -22.47 -20.62 6.54
C LEU A 434 -21.38 -21.69 6.68
N GLY A 435 -20.42 -21.51 7.59
CA GLY A 435 -19.39 -22.51 7.90
C GLY A 435 -18.42 -22.86 6.74
N TYR A 436 -17.54 -23.83 6.99
CA TYR A 436 -16.44 -24.16 6.07
C TYR A 436 -16.90 -24.79 4.75
N GLN A 437 -17.91 -25.68 4.77
CA GLN A 437 -18.41 -26.36 3.57
C GLN A 437 -19.01 -25.38 2.56
N HIS A 438 -19.73 -24.37 3.04
CA HIS A 438 -20.28 -23.33 2.18
C HIS A 438 -19.18 -22.48 1.54
N THR A 439 -18.15 -22.12 2.31
CA THR A 439 -16.98 -21.38 1.81
C THR A 439 -16.29 -22.13 0.67
N ARG A 440 -16.07 -23.45 0.81
CA ARG A 440 -15.54 -24.28 -0.28
C ARG A 440 -16.42 -24.27 -1.53
N ARG A 441 -17.74 -24.34 -1.36
CA ARG A 441 -18.70 -24.26 -2.47
C ARG A 441 -18.61 -22.91 -3.18
N LEU A 442 -18.53 -21.81 -2.44
CA LEU A 442 -18.37 -20.46 -3.02
C LEU A 442 -17.07 -20.34 -3.82
N VAL A 443 -15.96 -20.87 -3.31
CA VAL A 443 -14.68 -20.89 -4.03
C VAL A 443 -14.80 -21.71 -5.33
N ALA A 444 -15.45 -22.88 -5.29
CA ALA A 444 -15.69 -23.68 -6.48
C ALA A 444 -16.59 -22.95 -7.51
N LEU A 445 -17.63 -22.24 -7.05
CA LEU A 445 -18.46 -21.42 -7.94
C LEU A 445 -17.68 -20.25 -8.54
N LYS A 446 -16.73 -19.64 -7.82
CA LYS A 446 -15.83 -18.63 -8.39
C LYS A 446 -14.98 -19.21 -9.53
N TRP A 447 -14.36 -20.38 -9.36
CA TRP A 447 -13.64 -21.06 -10.45
C TRP A 447 -14.53 -21.33 -11.66
N LEU A 448 -15.77 -21.79 -11.43
CA LEU A 448 -16.74 -22.01 -12.50
C LEU A 448 -17.09 -20.73 -13.26
N ILE A 449 -17.32 -19.61 -12.55
CA ILE A 449 -17.58 -18.31 -13.18
C ILE A 449 -16.37 -17.88 -14.02
N MET A 450 -15.14 -18.03 -13.50
CA MET A 450 -13.92 -17.68 -14.23
C MET A 450 -13.75 -18.52 -15.51
N LEU A 451 -14.08 -19.81 -15.46
CA LEU A 451 -14.10 -20.70 -16.64
C LEU A 451 -15.10 -20.17 -17.69
N LEU A 452 -16.32 -19.85 -17.28
CA LEU A 452 -17.37 -19.33 -18.17
C LEU A 452 -17.00 -17.98 -18.79
N ILE A 453 -16.35 -17.10 -18.02
CA ILE A 453 -15.83 -15.82 -18.51
C ILE A 453 -14.80 -16.04 -19.60
N GLY A 454 -13.81 -16.91 -19.36
CA GLY A 454 -12.78 -17.24 -20.34
C GLY A 454 -13.37 -17.78 -21.64
N ILE A 455 -14.24 -18.78 -21.57
CA ILE A 455 -14.88 -19.39 -22.74
C ILE A 455 -15.70 -18.35 -23.53
N SER A 456 -16.55 -17.59 -22.84
CA SER A 456 -17.43 -16.60 -23.49
C SER A 456 -16.63 -15.47 -24.16
N THR A 457 -15.54 -15.05 -23.53
CA THR A 457 -14.63 -14.02 -24.05
C THR A 457 -13.91 -14.52 -25.29
N GLY A 458 -13.33 -15.73 -25.25
CA GLY A 458 -12.68 -16.37 -26.40
C GLY A 458 -13.64 -16.56 -27.58
N LEU A 459 -14.86 -17.08 -27.34
CA LEU A 459 -15.89 -17.23 -28.38
C LEU A 459 -16.30 -15.91 -29.02
N THR A 460 -16.41 -14.84 -28.22
CA THR A 460 -16.72 -13.49 -28.73
C THR A 460 -15.60 -12.98 -29.64
N ALA A 461 -14.33 -13.22 -29.26
CA ALA A 461 -13.18 -12.86 -30.09
C ALA A 461 -13.16 -13.63 -31.42
N VAL A 462 -13.42 -14.95 -31.38
CA VAL A 462 -13.55 -15.77 -32.60
C VAL A 462 -14.67 -15.25 -33.51
N PHE A 463 -15.83 -14.92 -32.94
CA PHE A 463 -16.95 -14.37 -33.70
C PHE A 463 -16.57 -13.08 -34.42
N VAL A 464 -15.93 -12.13 -33.70
CA VAL A 464 -15.46 -10.87 -34.29
C VAL A 464 -14.45 -11.13 -35.42
N ASP A 465 -13.45 -11.98 -35.17
CA ASP A 465 -12.42 -12.29 -36.17
C ASP A 465 -12.98 -12.93 -37.43
N TYR A 466 -13.78 -13.98 -37.25
CA TYR A 466 -14.38 -14.73 -38.34
C TYR A 466 -15.28 -13.83 -39.21
N THR A 467 -16.15 -13.03 -38.58
CA THR A 467 -17.02 -12.12 -39.32
C THR A 467 -16.24 -11.03 -40.06
N VAL A 468 -15.21 -10.43 -39.43
CA VAL A 468 -14.35 -9.43 -40.10
C VAL A 468 -13.61 -10.05 -41.29
N LYS A 469 -13.01 -11.23 -41.14
CA LYS A 469 -12.32 -11.95 -42.23
C LYS A 469 -13.28 -12.23 -43.39
N LYS A 470 -14.48 -12.71 -43.11
CA LYS A 470 -15.51 -13.00 -44.14
C LYS A 470 -15.98 -11.73 -44.86
N LEU A 471 -16.33 -10.67 -44.13
CA LEU A 471 -16.78 -9.41 -44.73
C LEU A 471 -15.68 -8.73 -45.55
N THR A 472 -14.44 -8.76 -45.05
CA THR A 472 -13.29 -8.17 -45.73
C THR A 472 -12.93 -8.94 -46.99
N LYS A 473 -12.96 -10.28 -46.94
CA LYS A 473 -12.79 -11.14 -48.13
C LYS A 473 -13.86 -10.89 -49.17
N PHE A 474 -15.13 -10.77 -48.75
CA PHE A 474 -16.24 -10.42 -49.65
C PHE A 474 -16.02 -9.05 -50.31
N LYS A 475 -15.66 -8.02 -49.53
CA LYS A 475 -15.36 -6.67 -50.02
C LYS A 475 -14.24 -6.69 -51.07
N PHE A 476 -13.08 -7.24 -50.73
CA PHE A 476 -11.94 -7.22 -51.63
C PHE A 476 -12.16 -8.09 -52.86
N SER A 477 -12.84 -9.23 -52.75
CA SER A 477 -13.22 -10.04 -53.92
C SER A 477 -14.17 -9.28 -54.85
N TYR A 478 -15.15 -8.54 -54.32
CA TYR A 478 -16.04 -7.72 -55.14
C TYR A 478 -15.30 -6.58 -55.86
N VAL A 479 -14.42 -5.88 -55.13
CA VAL A 479 -13.61 -4.78 -55.69
C VAL A 479 -12.63 -5.31 -56.73
N GLN A 480 -11.98 -6.44 -56.48
CA GLN A 480 -11.04 -7.09 -57.39
C GLN A 480 -11.73 -7.53 -58.68
N ASN A 481 -12.88 -8.21 -58.60
CA ASN A 481 -13.64 -8.62 -59.79
C ASN A 481 -14.04 -7.42 -60.68
N LYS A 482 -14.41 -6.28 -60.07
CA LYS A 482 -14.70 -5.04 -60.80
C LYS A 482 -13.46 -4.35 -61.35
N LEU A 483 -12.34 -4.43 -60.63
CA LEU A 483 -11.07 -3.87 -61.07
C LEU A 483 -10.55 -4.64 -62.30
N ASP A 484 -10.58 -5.97 -62.25
CA ASP A 484 -10.15 -6.85 -63.33
C ASP A 484 -11.00 -6.66 -64.59
N TYR A 485 -12.32 -6.48 -64.44
CA TYR A 485 -13.22 -6.10 -65.54
C TYR A 485 -12.85 -4.72 -66.13
N CYS A 486 -12.66 -3.70 -65.28
CA CYS A 486 -12.42 -2.33 -65.74
C CYS A 486 -11.00 -2.05 -66.23
N LEU A 487 -10.03 -2.90 -65.91
CA LEU A 487 -8.68 -2.85 -66.47
C LEU A 487 -8.69 -3.11 -67.99
N ALA A 488 -9.66 -3.89 -68.49
CA ALA A 488 -9.85 -4.15 -69.92
C ALA A 488 -10.54 -3.00 -70.67
N GLU A 489 -11.45 -2.26 -70.02
CA GLU A 489 -12.30 -1.21 -70.64
C GLU A 489 -11.90 0.24 -70.27
N HIS A 490 -10.76 0.45 -69.60
CA HIS A 490 -10.29 1.76 -69.11
C HIS A 490 -11.25 2.51 -68.14
N CYS A 491 -12.09 1.80 -67.39
CA CYS A 491 -13.08 2.37 -66.45
C CYS A 491 -12.66 2.40 -64.97
N LEU A 492 -11.41 2.78 -64.67
CA LEU A 492 -10.83 2.71 -63.30
C LEU A 492 -11.56 3.53 -62.21
N PHE A 493 -12.38 4.51 -62.57
CA PHE A 493 -13.19 5.27 -61.61
C PHE A 493 -14.30 4.42 -60.95
N GLN A 494 -14.88 3.47 -61.68
CA GLN A 494 -16.00 2.64 -61.21
C GLN A 494 -15.63 1.69 -60.04
N PRO A 495 -14.50 0.94 -60.07
CA PRO A 495 -14.07 0.16 -58.91
C PRO A 495 -13.68 1.04 -57.72
N TYR A 496 -13.09 2.21 -57.96
CA TYR A 496 -12.73 3.17 -56.91
C TYR A 496 -13.97 3.73 -56.18
N LEU A 497 -14.99 4.18 -56.94
CA LEU A 497 -16.26 4.64 -56.37
C LEU A 497 -17.01 3.52 -55.64
N SER A 498 -16.97 2.29 -56.19
CA SER A 498 -17.56 1.11 -55.54
C SER A 498 -16.86 0.79 -54.21
N TRP A 499 -15.53 0.94 -54.13
CA TRP A 499 -14.77 0.74 -52.90
C TRP A 499 -15.12 1.79 -51.84
N ILE A 500 -15.16 3.07 -52.22
CA ILE A 500 -15.61 4.16 -51.33
C ILE A 500 -17.03 3.90 -50.82
N GLY A 501 -17.96 3.53 -51.72
CA GLY A 501 -19.36 3.26 -51.38
C GLY A 501 -19.52 2.13 -50.36
N ILE A 502 -18.76 1.03 -50.52
CA ILE A 502 -18.80 -0.10 -49.57
C ILE A 502 -18.22 0.31 -48.21
N ASN A 503 -17.09 1.02 -48.18
CA ASN A 503 -16.51 1.51 -46.93
C ASN A 503 -17.46 2.47 -46.20
N MET A 504 -18.05 3.45 -46.90
CA MET A 504 -19.03 4.38 -46.34
C MET A 504 -20.28 3.66 -45.83
N GLY A 505 -20.80 2.66 -46.57
CA GLY A 505 -21.96 1.88 -46.16
C GLY A 505 -21.72 1.09 -44.87
N MET A 506 -20.56 0.43 -44.73
CA MET A 506 -20.20 -0.28 -43.50
C MET A 506 -20.00 0.69 -42.32
N VAL A 507 -19.31 1.81 -42.54
CA VAL A 507 -19.07 2.82 -41.48
C VAL A 507 -20.36 3.53 -41.06
N LEU A 508 -21.33 3.71 -41.96
CA LEU A 508 -22.66 4.25 -41.63
C LEU A 508 -23.38 3.37 -40.60
N ILE A 509 -23.35 2.04 -40.79
CA ILE A 509 -23.94 1.08 -39.84
C ILE A 509 -23.24 1.18 -38.48
N ALA A 510 -21.90 1.26 -38.47
CA ALA A 510 -21.14 1.46 -37.22
C ALA A 510 -21.51 2.79 -36.53
N GLY A 511 -21.69 3.87 -37.30
CA GLY A 511 -22.14 5.17 -36.81
C GLY A 511 -23.51 5.09 -36.13
N PHE A 512 -24.48 4.42 -36.75
CA PHE A 512 -25.82 4.22 -36.17
C PHE A 512 -25.79 3.44 -34.86
N LEU A 513 -24.96 2.39 -34.76
CA LEU A 513 -24.78 1.63 -33.53
C LEU A 513 -24.22 2.48 -32.37
N ILE A 514 -23.30 3.40 -32.68
CA ILE A 514 -22.76 4.36 -31.69
C ILE A 514 -23.81 5.40 -31.30
N LEU A 515 -24.71 5.79 -32.22
CA LEU A 515 -25.83 6.67 -31.88
C LEU A 515 -26.83 5.99 -30.93
N TRP A 516 -27.01 4.67 -31.09
CA TRP A 516 -27.87 3.87 -30.22
C TRP A 516 -27.32 3.73 -28.81
N GLU A 517 -26.02 3.43 -28.66
CA GLU A 517 -25.35 3.41 -27.35
C GLU A 517 -24.01 4.19 -27.40
N PRO A 518 -23.98 5.45 -26.94
CA PRO A 518 -22.80 6.31 -27.09
C PRO A 518 -21.58 5.86 -26.27
N VAL A 519 -21.80 5.08 -25.21
CA VAL A 519 -20.72 4.52 -24.37
C VAL A 519 -19.89 3.49 -25.13
N ALA A 520 -20.40 2.93 -26.22
CA ALA A 520 -19.65 2.01 -27.08
C ALA A 520 -18.55 2.72 -27.90
N ARG A 521 -18.49 4.05 -27.95
CA ARG A 521 -17.48 4.80 -28.71
C ARG A 521 -16.04 4.50 -28.24
N GLY A 522 -15.10 4.40 -29.19
CA GLY A 522 -13.67 4.21 -28.93
C GLY A 522 -13.32 2.79 -28.46
N SER A 523 -12.14 2.60 -27.86
CA SER A 523 -11.68 1.26 -27.41
C SER A 523 -12.48 0.73 -26.22
N GLY A 524 -12.93 1.59 -25.30
CA GLY A 524 -13.53 1.14 -24.03
C GLY A 524 -12.52 0.99 -22.88
N ILE A 525 -11.21 1.03 -23.18
CA ILE A 525 -10.14 0.90 -22.18
C ILE A 525 -10.21 2.01 -21.12
N PRO A 526 -10.38 3.31 -21.46
CA PRO A 526 -10.55 4.37 -20.46
C PRO A 526 -11.71 4.10 -19.50
N GLN A 527 -12.82 3.58 -20.00
CA GLN A 527 -14.00 3.31 -19.19
C GLN A 527 -13.78 2.12 -18.25
N VAL A 528 -13.10 1.07 -18.71
CA VAL A 528 -12.69 -0.06 -17.85
C VAL A 528 -11.68 0.39 -16.80
N LYS A 529 -10.70 1.21 -17.17
CA LYS A 529 -9.72 1.84 -16.26
C LYS A 529 -10.40 2.67 -15.18
N CYS A 530 -11.36 3.53 -15.55
CA CYS A 530 -12.17 4.28 -14.59
C CYS A 530 -13.00 3.37 -13.69
N TYR A 531 -13.61 2.31 -14.26
CA TYR A 531 -14.38 1.34 -13.49
C TYR A 531 -13.50 0.67 -12.44
N LEU A 532 -12.35 0.10 -12.82
CA LEU A 532 -11.41 -0.57 -11.91
C LEU A 532 -10.80 0.37 -10.87
N ASN A 533 -10.61 1.65 -11.20
CA ASN A 533 -10.19 2.69 -10.26
C ASN A 533 -11.22 2.95 -9.14
N GLY A 534 -12.48 2.52 -9.33
CA GLY A 534 -13.59 2.69 -8.40
C GLY A 534 -14.58 3.78 -8.77
N VAL A 535 -14.59 4.23 -10.04
CA VAL A 535 -15.57 5.20 -10.54
C VAL A 535 -16.71 4.48 -11.27
N ALA A 536 -17.94 4.74 -10.86
CA ALA A 536 -19.13 4.17 -11.48
C ALA A 536 -19.44 4.89 -12.81
N VAL A 537 -18.94 4.34 -13.92
CA VAL A 537 -19.26 4.85 -15.26
C VAL A 537 -20.63 4.34 -15.71
N PRO A 538 -21.61 5.22 -16.01
CA PRO A 538 -22.94 4.79 -16.43
C PRO A 538 -22.91 3.96 -17.71
N HIS A 539 -23.71 2.90 -17.74
CA HIS A 539 -23.95 2.04 -18.92
C HIS A 539 -22.75 1.21 -19.42
N VAL A 540 -21.58 1.32 -18.78
CA VAL A 540 -20.35 0.64 -19.24
C VAL A 540 -20.49 -0.88 -19.32
N LEU A 541 -21.09 -1.52 -18.31
CA LEU A 541 -21.26 -2.98 -18.25
C LEU A 541 -22.62 -3.50 -18.76
N ARG A 542 -23.35 -2.74 -19.60
CA ARG A 542 -24.68 -3.17 -20.08
C ARG A 542 -24.56 -4.10 -21.30
N LEU A 543 -25.49 -5.05 -21.42
CA LEU A 543 -25.59 -5.93 -22.58
C LEU A 543 -25.79 -5.14 -23.89
N LYS A 544 -26.56 -4.05 -23.87
CA LYS A 544 -26.70 -3.15 -25.04
C LYS A 544 -25.35 -2.59 -25.50
N ALA A 545 -24.47 -2.23 -24.56
CA ALA A 545 -23.14 -1.75 -24.88
C ALA A 545 -22.28 -2.85 -25.51
N LEU A 546 -22.36 -4.11 -25.04
CA LEU A 546 -21.66 -5.24 -25.64
C LEU A 546 -22.04 -5.43 -27.11
N VAL A 547 -23.35 -5.46 -27.40
CA VAL A 547 -23.85 -5.65 -28.78
C VAL A 547 -23.40 -4.50 -29.69
N ALA A 548 -23.56 -3.25 -29.24
CA ALA A 548 -23.13 -2.09 -30.00
C ALA A 548 -21.61 -2.07 -30.23
N LYS A 549 -20.81 -2.53 -29.25
CA LYS A 549 -19.34 -2.60 -29.34
C LYS A 549 -18.88 -3.66 -30.32
N VAL A 550 -19.40 -4.89 -30.19
CA VAL A 550 -19.02 -6.05 -31.02
C VAL A 550 -19.42 -5.82 -32.48
N LEU A 551 -20.65 -5.40 -32.74
CA LEU A 551 -21.08 -5.11 -34.11
C LEU A 551 -20.38 -3.86 -34.66
N GLY A 552 -20.24 -2.81 -33.83
CA GLY A 552 -19.56 -1.58 -34.22
C GLY A 552 -18.11 -1.81 -34.66
N VAL A 553 -17.35 -2.66 -33.95
CA VAL A 553 -15.96 -2.96 -34.32
C VAL A 553 -15.87 -3.79 -35.60
N ILE A 554 -16.78 -4.74 -35.81
CA ILE A 554 -16.83 -5.55 -37.03
C ILE A 554 -16.99 -4.65 -38.26
N PHE A 555 -17.96 -3.73 -38.22
CA PHE A 555 -18.22 -2.81 -39.33
C PHE A 555 -17.18 -1.71 -39.47
N ALA A 556 -16.59 -1.21 -38.37
CA ALA A 556 -15.54 -0.21 -38.42
C ALA A 556 -14.24 -0.75 -39.07
N VAL A 557 -13.82 -1.96 -38.68
CA VAL A 557 -12.63 -2.62 -39.25
C VAL A 557 -12.89 -3.06 -40.70
N SER A 558 -14.04 -3.68 -40.96
CA SER A 558 -14.40 -4.10 -42.33
C SER A 558 -14.57 -2.91 -43.28
N GLY A 559 -15.04 -1.77 -42.75
CA GLY A 559 -15.17 -0.49 -43.46
C GLY A 559 -13.85 0.21 -43.76
N GLY A 560 -12.70 -0.36 -43.39
CA GLY A 560 -11.38 0.15 -43.75
C GLY A 560 -10.97 1.42 -43.00
N LEU A 561 -11.52 1.65 -41.81
CA LEU A 561 -10.98 2.66 -40.90
C LEU A 561 -9.64 2.17 -40.33
N ALA A 562 -8.70 3.08 -40.09
CA ALA A 562 -7.42 2.77 -39.45
C ALA A 562 -7.59 2.51 -37.94
N VAL A 563 -8.27 1.41 -37.60
CA VAL A 563 -8.64 1.01 -36.24
C VAL A 563 -8.41 -0.49 -36.03
N GLY A 564 -8.13 -0.88 -34.79
CA GLY A 564 -7.95 -2.26 -34.36
C GLY A 564 -9.18 -2.84 -33.63
N LYS A 565 -9.32 -4.17 -33.66
CA LYS A 565 -10.36 -4.92 -32.94
C LYS A 565 -9.95 -5.36 -31.53
N GLU A 566 -8.67 -5.22 -31.21
CA GLU A 566 -8.00 -5.72 -30.02
C GLU A 566 -8.40 -4.93 -28.77
N GLY A 567 -8.36 -3.59 -28.83
CA GLY A 567 -8.76 -2.73 -27.72
C GLY A 567 -10.22 -2.92 -27.28
N PRO A 568 -11.20 -2.92 -28.22
CA PRO A 568 -12.59 -3.25 -27.92
C PRO A 568 -12.80 -4.60 -27.26
N MET A 569 -11.92 -5.58 -27.49
CA MET A 569 -12.03 -6.91 -26.89
C MET A 569 -11.88 -6.89 -25.36
N ILE A 570 -11.03 -6.01 -24.82
CA ILE A 570 -10.85 -5.79 -23.38
C ILE A 570 -12.16 -5.35 -22.73
N HIS A 571 -12.86 -4.41 -23.37
CA HIS A 571 -14.14 -3.92 -22.88
C HIS A 571 -15.24 -4.97 -23.02
N SER A 572 -15.27 -5.73 -24.12
CA SER A 572 -16.23 -6.83 -24.31
C SER A 572 -16.07 -7.89 -23.21
N GLY A 573 -14.84 -8.30 -22.90
CA GLY A 573 -14.55 -9.25 -21.80
C GLY A 573 -14.99 -8.72 -20.43
N ALA A 574 -14.74 -7.44 -20.15
CA ALA A 574 -15.23 -6.78 -18.93
C ALA A 574 -16.77 -6.79 -18.81
N ILE A 575 -17.50 -6.52 -19.91
CA ILE A 575 -18.96 -6.56 -19.93
C ILE A 575 -19.50 -7.98 -19.70
N ILE A 576 -18.91 -8.97 -20.38
CA ILE A 576 -19.27 -10.39 -20.24
C ILE A 576 -19.11 -10.82 -18.78
N ALA A 577 -17.97 -10.51 -18.17
CA ALA A 577 -17.71 -10.84 -16.77
C ALA A 577 -18.67 -10.14 -15.80
N GLY A 578 -18.95 -8.85 -16.02
CA GLY A 578 -19.93 -8.09 -15.24
C GLY A 578 -21.38 -8.59 -15.38
N GLY A 579 -21.70 -9.32 -16.46
CA GLY A 579 -23.00 -9.93 -16.70
C GLY A 579 -23.12 -11.34 -16.10
N ILE A 580 -22.21 -12.25 -16.46
CA ILE A 580 -22.24 -13.66 -16.04
C ILE A 580 -22.16 -13.78 -14.52
N SER A 581 -21.27 -13.00 -13.88
CA SER A 581 -21.07 -13.05 -12.42
C SER A 581 -22.32 -12.74 -11.59
N GLN A 582 -23.27 -11.99 -12.15
CA GLN A 582 -24.46 -11.53 -11.43
C GLN A 582 -25.61 -12.55 -11.46
N GLY A 583 -25.57 -13.51 -12.39
CA GLY A 583 -26.63 -14.50 -12.57
C GLY A 583 -27.99 -13.90 -12.92
N LYS A 584 -28.03 -12.67 -13.45
CA LYS A 584 -29.26 -11.98 -13.87
C LYS A 584 -29.00 -11.01 -15.02
N SER A 585 -30.00 -10.81 -15.85
CA SER A 585 -29.98 -9.80 -16.92
C SER A 585 -30.97 -8.69 -16.62
N SER A 586 -30.47 -7.54 -16.14
CA SER A 586 -31.30 -6.35 -15.94
C SER A 586 -31.83 -5.76 -17.26
N SER A 587 -31.16 -6.06 -18.39
CA SER A 587 -31.60 -5.56 -19.71
C SER A 587 -32.78 -6.38 -20.26
N LEU A 588 -32.82 -7.69 -19.97
CA LEU A 588 -33.89 -8.60 -20.38
C LEU A 588 -34.94 -8.84 -19.27
N LYS A 589 -34.73 -8.28 -18.07
CA LYS A 589 -35.54 -8.50 -16.86
C LYS A 589 -35.68 -9.97 -16.45
N ILE A 590 -34.62 -10.77 -16.61
CA ILE A 590 -34.56 -12.19 -16.24
C ILE A 590 -33.62 -12.36 -15.03
N ASP A 591 -34.05 -13.08 -13.99
CA ASP A 591 -33.21 -13.51 -12.86
C ASP A 591 -33.15 -15.05 -12.83
N PHE A 592 -31.94 -15.62 -12.90
CA PHE A 592 -31.74 -17.07 -12.85
C PHE A 592 -31.64 -17.62 -11.42
N HIS A 593 -31.67 -16.74 -10.41
CA HIS A 593 -31.50 -17.04 -8.98
C HIS A 593 -30.22 -17.80 -8.59
N ILE A 594 -29.24 -17.87 -9.50
CA ILE A 594 -27.90 -18.41 -9.27
C ILE A 594 -26.95 -17.25 -8.93
N PHE A 595 -25.85 -17.54 -8.23
CA PHE A 595 -24.78 -16.58 -7.92
C PHE A 595 -25.18 -15.34 -7.07
N LYS A 596 -26.23 -15.45 -6.25
CA LYS A 596 -26.70 -14.34 -5.39
C LYS A 596 -25.60 -13.73 -4.51
N TYR A 597 -24.72 -14.56 -3.94
CA TYR A 597 -23.61 -14.12 -3.08
C TYR A 597 -22.64 -13.15 -3.78
N PHE A 598 -22.44 -13.28 -5.09
CA PHE A 598 -21.51 -12.45 -5.85
C PHE A 598 -22.10 -11.11 -6.32
N ARG A 599 -23.32 -10.76 -5.88
CA ARG A 599 -24.02 -9.51 -6.21
C ARG A 599 -23.55 -8.34 -5.34
N THR A 600 -22.24 -8.07 -5.37
CA THR A 600 -21.60 -6.94 -4.67
C THR A 600 -20.59 -6.26 -5.60
N ASP A 601 -20.34 -4.96 -5.39
CA ASP A 601 -19.41 -4.18 -6.22
C ASP A 601 -17.98 -4.72 -6.13
N LYS A 602 -17.53 -5.14 -4.95
CA LYS A 602 -16.22 -5.80 -4.73
C LYS A 602 -16.05 -7.04 -5.62
N HIS A 603 -16.97 -8.00 -5.54
CA HIS A 603 -16.88 -9.22 -6.34
C HIS A 603 -17.03 -8.94 -7.83
N LYS A 604 -17.95 -8.04 -8.20
CA LYS A 604 -18.14 -7.65 -9.59
C LYS A 604 -16.89 -7.02 -10.18
N ARG A 605 -16.16 -6.18 -9.43
CA ARG A 605 -14.87 -5.63 -9.84
C ARG A 605 -13.86 -6.74 -10.12
N ASP A 606 -13.72 -7.70 -9.21
CA ASP A 606 -12.79 -8.82 -9.35
C ASP A 606 -13.05 -9.63 -10.63
N PHE A 607 -14.33 -9.91 -10.93
CA PHE A 607 -14.71 -10.57 -12.19
C PHE A 607 -14.47 -9.68 -13.40
N VAL A 608 -14.79 -8.38 -13.33
CA VAL A 608 -14.54 -7.43 -14.43
C VAL A 608 -13.05 -7.31 -14.74
N ALA A 609 -12.17 -7.33 -13.73
CA ALA A 609 -10.72 -7.39 -13.90
C ALA A 609 -10.29 -8.68 -14.61
N ALA A 610 -10.86 -9.84 -14.22
CA ALA A 610 -10.63 -11.11 -14.91
C ALA A 610 -11.11 -11.09 -16.38
N GLY A 611 -12.27 -10.50 -16.65
CA GLY A 611 -12.79 -10.33 -18.00
C GLY A 611 -11.96 -9.39 -18.87
N ALA A 612 -11.45 -8.30 -18.29
CA ALA A 612 -10.53 -7.40 -18.98
C ALA A 612 -9.21 -8.12 -19.33
N ALA A 613 -8.62 -8.86 -18.38
CA ALA A 613 -7.42 -9.68 -18.61
C ALA A 613 -7.65 -10.76 -19.67
N ALA A 614 -8.79 -11.47 -19.62
CA ALA A 614 -9.17 -12.45 -20.63
C ALA A 614 -9.35 -11.84 -22.02
N GLY A 615 -9.83 -10.59 -22.09
CA GLY A 615 -9.94 -9.82 -23.32
C GLY A 615 -8.56 -9.43 -23.90
N VAL A 616 -7.62 -9.01 -23.05
CA VAL A 616 -6.21 -8.77 -23.45
C VAL A 616 -5.57 -10.08 -23.95
N ALA A 617 -5.76 -11.18 -23.22
CA ALA A 617 -5.22 -12.48 -23.57
C ALA A 617 -5.76 -12.98 -24.92
N ALA A 618 -7.07 -12.87 -25.16
CA ALA A 618 -7.67 -13.20 -26.46
C ALA A 618 -7.17 -12.28 -27.59
N ALA A 619 -6.93 -11.00 -27.30
CA ALA A 619 -6.50 -10.04 -28.30
C ALA A 619 -5.05 -10.25 -28.76
N PHE A 620 -4.13 -10.48 -27.82
CA PHE A 620 -2.69 -10.52 -28.10
C PHE A 620 -2.05 -11.90 -27.94
N GLY A 621 -2.81 -12.91 -27.52
CA GLY A 621 -2.24 -14.22 -27.17
C GLY A 621 -1.35 -14.20 -25.93
N ALA A 622 -1.54 -13.20 -25.06
CA ALA A 622 -0.67 -12.87 -23.94
C ALA A 622 -1.41 -13.00 -22.59
N PRO A 623 -1.53 -14.21 -22.02
CA PRO A 623 -2.26 -14.44 -20.78
C PRO A 623 -1.58 -13.81 -19.56
N VAL A 624 -0.25 -13.85 -19.43
CA VAL A 624 0.44 -13.19 -18.31
C VAL A 624 0.41 -11.68 -18.49
N GLY A 625 0.58 -11.20 -19.73
CA GLY A 625 0.41 -9.79 -20.08
C GLY A 625 -0.97 -9.24 -19.69
N GLY A 626 -2.04 -10.02 -19.91
CA GLY A 626 -3.40 -9.69 -19.50
C GLY A 626 -3.60 -9.60 -17.98
N VAL A 627 -2.98 -10.51 -17.21
CA VAL A 627 -3.02 -10.45 -15.74
C VAL A 627 -2.32 -9.19 -15.24
N LEU A 628 -1.13 -8.91 -15.75
CA LEU A 628 -0.36 -7.71 -15.38
C LEU A 628 -1.10 -6.43 -15.76
N PHE A 629 -1.78 -6.40 -16.91
CA PHE A 629 -2.65 -5.29 -17.29
C PHE A 629 -3.79 -5.07 -16.27
N ALA A 630 -4.46 -6.15 -15.85
CA ALA A 630 -5.53 -6.03 -14.85
C ALA A 630 -5.01 -5.59 -13.46
N LEU A 631 -3.78 -6.00 -13.09
CA LEU A 631 -3.13 -5.55 -11.86
C LEU A 631 -2.66 -4.09 -11.95
N GLU A 632 -2.05 -3.70 -13.07
CA GLU A 632 -1.57 -2.34 -13.38
C GLU A 632 -2.72 -1.34 -13.60
N GLU A 633 -3.96 -1.80 -13.77
CA GLU A 633 -5.12 -0.90 -13.94
C GLU A 633 -6.18 -1.03 -12.84
N GLY A 634 -6.18 -2.12 -12.06
CA GLY A 634 -7.25 -2.40 -11.09
C GLY A 634 -6.86 -2.89 -9.70
N ALA A 635 -5.60 -3.28 -9.46
CA ALA A 635 -5.18 -3.77 -8.15
C ALA A 635 -4.45 -2.68 -7.37
N SER A 636 -5.17 -2.00 -6.47
CA SER A 636 -4.54 -1.20 -5.42
C SER A 636 -3.74 -2.05 -4.42
N PHE A 637 -4.07 -3.34 -4.33
CA PHE A 637 -3.40 -4.34 -3.49
C PHE A 637 -3.28 -5.67 -4.23
N PHE A 638 -2.12 -6.32 -4.10
CA PHE A 638 -1.88 -7.62 -4.71
C PHE A 638 -2.56 -8.74 -3.91
N ASN A 639 -3.61 -9.34 -4.46
CA ASN A 639 -4.27 -10.52 -3.88
C ASN A 639 -3.87 -11.76 -4.67
N GLN A 640 -3.13 -12.68 -4.02
CA GLN A 640 -2.61 -13.89 -4.66
C GLN A 640 -3.73 -14.79 -5.21
N GLN A 641 -4.80 -15.01 -4.44
CA GLN A 641 -5.90 -15.86 -4.89
C GLN A 641 -6.62 -15.26 -6.11
N LEU A 642 -6.88 -13.95 -6.07
CA LEU A 642 -7.48 -13.23 -7.19
C LEU A 642 -6.60 -13.31 -8.45
N THR A 643 -5.28 -13.16 -8.29
CA THR A 643 -4.32 -13.24 -9.38
C THR A 643 -4.37 -14.60 -10.08
N TRP A 644 -4.46 -15.70 -9.32
CA TRP A 644 -4.63 -17.04 -9.90
C TRP A 644 -5.93 -17.20 -10.68
N PHE A 645 -7.04 -16.64 -10.17
CA PHE A 645 -8.32 -16.67 -10.87
C PHE A 645 -8.28 -15.89 -12.20
N ILE A 646 -7.68 -14.71 -12.21
CA ILE A 646 -7.50 -13.87 -13.40
C ILE A 646 -6.62 -14.59 -14.43
N PHE A 647 -5.51 -15.20 -13.97
CA PHE A 647 -4.62 -15.97 -14.83
C PHE A 647 -5.34 -17.16 -15.48
N PHE A 648 -6.11 -17.91 -14.70
CA PHE A 648 -6.91 -19.02 -15.21
C PHE A 648 -7.92 -18.59 -16.28
N ALA A 649 -8.69 -17.53 -16.02
CA ALA A 649 -9.65 -17.01 -17.01
C ALA A 649 -8.95 -16.58 -18.32
N SER A 650 -7.76 -15.99 -18.22
CA SER A 650 -6.95 -15.54 -19.36
C SER A 650 -6.41 -16.70 -20.20
N MET A 651 -5.93 -17.75 -19.54
CA MET A 651 -5.50 -19.00 -20.19
C MET A 651 -6.66 -19.69 -20.89
N VAL A 652 -7.82 -19.80 -20.23
CA VAL A 652 -9.03 -20.41 -20.80
C VAL A 652 -9.50 -19.63 -22.03
N SER A 653 -9.47 -18.30 -21.99
CA SER A 653 -9.86 -17.45 -23.12
C SER A 653 -8.97 -17.67 -24.34
N THR A 654 -7.64 -17.65 -24.13
CA THR A 654 -6.63 -17.91 -25.17
C THR A 654 -6.78 -19.33 -25.74
N PHE A 655 -6.93 -20.32 -24.89
CA PHE A 655 -7.14 -21.71 -25.29
C PHE A 655 -8.43 -21.89 -26.11
N THR A 656 -9.54 -21.28 -25.66
CA THR A 656 -10.82 -21.35 -26.37
C THR A 656 -10.74 -20.69 -27.74
N LEU A 657 -10.09 -19.52 -27.84
CA LEU A 657 -9.84 -18.84 -29.12
C LEU A 657 -9.09 -19.77 -30.08
N ASN A 658 -7.94 -20.31 -29.64
CA ASN A 658 -7.13 -21.22 -30.45
C ASN A 658 -7.93 -22.41 -30.96
N VAL A 659 -8.53 -23.19 -30.05
CA VAL A 659 -9.20 -24.45 -30.40
C VAL A 659 -10.31 -24.22 -31.42
N VAL A 660 -11.12 -23.18 -31.22
CA VAL A 660 -12.25 -22.89 -32.11
C VAL A 660 -11.77 -22.30 -33.43
N LEU A 661 -10.76 -21.43 -33.43
CA LEU A 661 -10.21 -20.88 -34.68
C LEU A 661 -9.59 -21.99 -35.55
N SER A 662 -8.79 -22.88 -34.95
CA SER A 662 -8.17 -24.01 -35.64
C SER A 662 -9.22 -25.00 -36.18
N ALA A 663 -10.34 -25.17 -35.47
CA ALA A 663 -11.47 -25.95 -35.96
C ALA A 663 -12.13 -25.32 -37.20
N ILE A 664 -12.29 -23.99 -37.21
CA ILE A 664 -12.86 -23.23 -38.35
C ILE A 664 -11.92 -23.24 -39.56
N GLU A 665 -10.61 -23.18 -39.34
CA GLU A 665 -9.59 -23.21 -40.40
C GLU A 665 -9.33 -24.63 -40.96
N GLY A 666 -9.91 -25.65 -40.31
CA GLY A 666 -9.91 -27.05 -40.79
C GLY A 666 -8.69 -27.86 -40.31
N HIS A 667 -7.95 -27.38 -39.31
CA HIS A 667 -6.75 -28.02 -38.77
C HIS A 667 -6.96 -28.24 -37.26
N PHE A 668 -7.98 -29.03 -36.92
CA PHE A 668 -8.35 -29.29 -35.53
C PHE A 668 -7.17 -29.90 -34.76
N GLY A 669 -6.70 -29.20 -33.72
CA GLY A 669 -5.57 -29.63 -32.89
C GLY A 669 -4.26 -28.86 -33.13
N ASP A 670 -4.15 -28.06 -34.20
CA ASP A 670 -2.99 -27.17 -34.40
C ASP A 670 -3.19 -25.84 -33.65
N LEU A 671 -2.44 -25.63 -32.57
CA LEU A 671 -2.59 -24.46 -31.67
C LEU A 671 -1.67 -23.31 -32.10
N SER A 672 -1.70 -22.95 -33.38
CA SER A 672 -0.78 -21.99 -34.00
C SER A 672 -1.23 -20.53 -33.92
N SER A 673 -2.46 -20.25 -33.44
CA SER A 673 -3.05 -18.91 -33.44
C SER A 673 -3.42 -18.38 -32.04
N PRO A 674 -2.42 -18.06 -31.20
CA PRO A 674 -2.63 -17.73 -29.79
C PRO A 674 -3.51 -16.49 -29.54
N GLY A 675 -3.51 -15.51 -30.45
CA GLY A 675 -4.31 -14.30 -30.32
C GLY A 675 -5.00 -13.87 -31.62
N LEU A 676 -5.76 -12.79 -31.53
CA LEU A 676 -6.33 -12.11 -32.71
C LEU A 676 -5.25 -11.52 -33.62
N ILE A 677 -4.12 -11.12 -33.03
CA ILE A 677 -2.89 -10.73 -33.73
C ILE A 677 -1.80 -11.73 -33.34
N ASN A 678 -1.15 -12.31 -34.34
CA ASN A 678 0.04 -13.14 -34.16
C ASN A 678 1.22 -12.46 -34.88
N PHE A 679 2.30 -12.15 -34.16
CA PHE A 679 3.49 -11.54 -34.76
C PHE A 679 4.42 -12.56 -35.44
N GLY A 680 4.12 -13.85 -35.32
CA GLY A 680 4.97 -14.94 -35.82
C GLY A 680 6.08 -15.30 -34.83
N LEU A 681 6.84 -16.35 -35.16
CA LEU A 681 7.98 -16.82 -34.36
C LEU A 681 9.23 -16.02 -34.73
N PHE A 682 9.75 -15.24 -33.79
CA PHE A 682 11.06 -14.60 -33.90
C PHE A 682 12.13 -15.54 -33.35
N ASN A 683 12.43 -16.61 -34.07
CA ASN A 683 13.50 -17.52 -33.67
C ASN A 683 14.86 -16.93 -34.08
N ASP A 684 15.80 -16.87 -33.14
CA ASP A 684 17.22 -16.55 -33.37
C ASP A 684 17.55 -15.14 -33.89
N VAL A 685 17.04 -14.08 -33.23
CA VAL A 685 17.55 -12.71 -33.43
C VAL A 685 18.43 -12.29 -32.24
N PRO A 686 19.68 -12.77 -32.14
CA PRO A 686 20.58 -12.32 -31.08
C PRO A 686 20.89 -10.82 -31.27
N TYR A 687 20.76 -10.04 -30.22
CA TYR A 687 21.23 -8.64 -30.19
C TYR A 687 22.59 -8.55 -29.52
N MET A 688 23.42 -7.60 -29.94
CA MET A 688 24.73 -7.37 -29.36
C MET A 688 24.69 -6.22 -28.34
N TRP A 689 25.58 -6.23 -27.35
CA TRP A 689 25.57 -5.21 -26.27
C TRP A 689 25.77 -3.78 -26.80
N PHE A 690 26.44 -3.60 -27.94
CA PHE A 690 26.62 -2.29 -28.59
C PHE A 690 25.36 -1.77 -29.28
N GLU A 691 24.31 -2.59 -29.44
CA GLU A 691 23.02 -2.17 -29.99
C GLU A 691 22.10 -1.54 -28.93
N LEU A 692 22.43 -1.70 -27.64
CA LEU A 692 21.65 -1.11 -26.53
C LEU A 692 21.52 0.44 -26.63
N PRO A 693 22.57 1.22 -26.95
CA PRO A 693 22.43 2.65 -27.21
C PRO A 693 21.48 2.99 -28.36
N LEU A 694 21.42 2.14 -29.41
CA LEU A 694 20.48 2.32 -30.52
C LEU A 694 19.04 2.11 -30.06
N PHE A 695 18.78 1.10 -29.22
CA PHE A 695 17.46 0.89 -28.63
C PHE A 695 17.02 2.06 -27.73
N ILE A 696 17.93 2.65 -26.96
CA ILE A 696 17.66 3.88 -26.20
C ILE A 696 17.26 5.03 -27.14
N LEU A 697 18.00 5.22 -28.25
CA LEU A 697 17.70 6.24 -29.24
C LEU A 697 16.31 6.02 -29.89
N VAL A 698 15.98 4.78 -30.25
CA VAL A 698 14.66 4.42 -30.77
C VAL A 698 13.56 4.73 -29.75
N GLY A 699 13.77 4.39 -28.48
CA GLY A 699 12.84 4.73 -27.40
C GLY A 699 12.65 6.24 -27.25
N PHE A 700 13.72 7.03 -27.32
CA PHE A 700 13.68 8.49 -27.24
C PHE A 700 12.87 9.10 -28.39
N ILE A 701 13.16 8.68 -29.63
CA ILE A 701 12.43 9.12 -30.83
C ILE A 701 10.95 8.74 -30.72
N GLY A 702 10.66 7.51 -30.31
CA GLY A 702 9.29 7.02 -30.09
C GLY A 702 8.53 7.81 -29.02
N GLY A 703 9.22 8.23 -27.94
CA GLY A 703 8.66 9.08 -26.90
C GLY A 703 8.24 10.47 -27.41
N ILE A 704 9.06 11.10 -28.28
CA ILE A 704 8.77 12.39 -28.90
C ILE A 704 7.58 12.29 -29.86
N PHE A 705 7.58 11.30 -30.76
CA PHE A 705 6.48 11.11 -31.70
C PHE A 705 5.16 10.73 -30.99
N GLY A 706 5.24 9.93 -29.92
CA GLY A 706 4.10 9.62 -29.05
C GLY A 706 3.53 10.88 -28.38
N ALA A 707 4.39 11.74 -27.82
CA ALA A 707 3.96 13.01 -27.25
C ALA A 707 3.35 13.94 -28.30
N MET A 708 3.94 14.06 -29.49
CA MET A 708 3.39 14.87 -30.57
C MET A 708 2.00 14.38 -30.98
N PHE A 709 1.81 13.07 -31.10
CA PHE A 709 0.52 12.47 -31.42
C PHE A 709 -0.53 12.77 -30.34
N ASN A 710 -0.20 12.60 -29.06
CA ASN A 710 -1.10 12.91 -27.94
C ASN A 710 -1.49 14.38 -27.93
N GLN A 711 -0.56 15.29 -28.22
CA GLN A 711 -0.82 16.72 -28.27
C GLN A 711 -1.74 17.11 -29.44
N LEU A 712 -1.54 16.51 -30.61
CA LEU A 712 -2.42 16.69 -31.77
C LEU A 712 -3.82 16.14 -31.49
N ASN A 713 -3.91 14.95 -30.89
CA ASN A 713 -5.18 14.35 -30.54
C ASN A 713 -5.94 15.18 -29.49
N LEU A 714 -5.25 15.72 -28.48
CA LEU A 714 -5.83 16.62 -27.50
C LEU A 714 -6.45 17.85 -28.16
N ARG A 715 -5.73 18.50 -29.10
CA ARG A 715 -6.24 19.67 -29.84
C ARG A 715 -7.43 19.29 -30.71
N LEU A 716 -7.36 18.17 -31.42
CA LEU A 716 -8.45 17.67 -32.26
C LEU A 716 -9.70 17.32 -31.43
N THR A 717 -9.53 16.71 -30.26
CA THR A 717 -10.63 16.36 -29.37
C THR A 717 -11.30 17.60 -28.79
N LYS A 718 -10.52 18.62 -28.42
CA LYS A 718 -11.07 19.93 -28.02
C LYS A 718 -11.84 20.60 -29.16
N PHE A 719 -11.31 20.55 -30.39
CA PHE A 719 -11.99 21.05 -31.58
C PHE A 719 -13.32 20.31 -31.80
N ARG A 720 -13.32 18.98 -31.75
CA ARG A 720 -14.54 18.15 -31.84
C ARG A 720 -15.56 18.51 -30.76
N HIS A 721 -15.11 18.72 -29.52
CA HIS A 721 -15.99 19.08 -28.42
C HIS A 721 -16.68 20.44 -28.64
N HIS A 722 -15.96 21.41 -29.21
CA HIS A 722 -16.48 22.76 -29.44
C HIS A 722 -17.34 22.86 -30.71
N TYR A 723 -16.90 22.27 -31.83
CA TYR A 723 -17.53 22.44 -33.15
C TYR A 723 -18.38 21.24 -33.61
N ILE A 724 -18.09 20.03 -33.15
CA ILE A 724 -18.75 18.76 -33.57
C ILE A 724 -19.52 18.17 -32.38
N ASN A 725 -20.40 18.97 -31.79
CA ASN A 725 -21.19 18.60 -30.61
C ASN A 725 -22.48 17.83 -30.96
N LYS A 726 -23.02 17.99 -32.18
CA LYS A 726 -24.25 17.28 -32.61
C LYS A 726 -23.96 15.86 -33.06
N ARG A 727 -24.84 14.93 -32.67
CA ARG A 727 -24.73 13.50 -32.94
C ARG A 727 -24.64 13.13 -34.43
N TRP A 728 -25.38 13.82 -35.31
CA TRP A 728 -25.34 13.56 -36.75
C TRP A 728 -24.07 14.08 -37.44
N LEU A 729 -23.49 15.19 -36.95
CA LEU A 729 -22.22 15.71 -37.47
C LEU A 729 -21.07 14.72 -37.25
N LEU A 730 -21.09 13.96 -36.15
CA LEU A 730 -20.14 12.88 -35.92
C LEU A 730 -20.24 11.78 -36.98
N VAL A 731 -21.43 11.43 -37.45
CA VAL A 731 -21.60 10.42 -38.51
C VAL A 731 -21.06 10.95 -39.83
N ILE A 732 -21.30 12.23 -40.15
CA ILE A 732 -20.74 12.88 -41.35
C ILE A 732 -19.21 12.88 -41.32
N GLU A 733 -18.60 13.22 -40.16
CA GLU A 733 -17.15 13.15 -39.97
C GLU A 733 -16.62 11.73 -40.24
N LEU A 734 -17.29 10.71 -39.68
CA LEU A 734 -16.90 9.30 -39.88
C LEU A 734 -16.96 8.89 -41.35
N LEU A 735 -17.99 9.32 -42.09
CA LEU A 735 -18.14 9.04 -43.51
C LEU A 735 -17.05 9.71 -44.35
N LEU A 736 -16.70 10.96 -44.03
CA LEU A 736 -15.61 11.68 -44.70
C LEU A 736 -14.27 10.98 -44.45
N VAL A 737 -13.99 10.57 -43.21
CA VAL A 737 -12.78 9.81 -42.89
C VAL A 737 -12.75 8.50 -43.67
N ALA A 738 -13.84 7.74 -43.71
CA ALA A 738 -13.93 6.48 -44.46
C ALA A 738 -13.73 6.64 -45.97
N ALA A 739 -14.12 7.77 -46.54
CA ALA A 739 -13.83 8.09 -47.94
C ALA A 739 -12.34 8.39 -48.16
N THR A 740 -11.71 9.12 -47.24
CA THR A 740 -10.28 9.46 -47.34
C THR A 740 -9.34 8.27 -47.13
N THR A 741 -9.73 7.25 -46.35
CA THR A 741 -8.87 6.08 -46.10
C THR A 741 -8.61 5.24 -47.34
N VAL A 742 -9.47 5.32 -48.37
CA VAL A 742 -9.24 4.65 -49.66
C VAL A 742 -8.05 5.27 -50.42
N TYR A 743 -7.78 6.55 -50.20
CA TYR A 743 -6.72 7.28 -50.91
C TYR A 743 -5.33 7.06 -50.30
N PHE A 744 -5.26 6.83 -48.99
CA PHE A 744 -4.02 6.64 -48.26
C PHE A 744 -3.82 5.17 -47.91
N ASP A 745 -2.93 4.47 -48.61
CA ASP A 745 -2.57 3.08 -48.30
C ASP A 745 -1.97 2.99 -46.87
N PRO A 746 -2.71 2.46 -45.88
CA PRO A 746 -2.26 2.43 -44.51
C PRO A 746 -1.06 1.49 -44.31
N GLY A 747 -0.90 0.47 -45.17
CA GLY A 747 0.12 -0.57 -45.01
C GLY A 747 1.54 -0.02 -45.09
N LYS A 748 1.77 0.97 -45.97
CA LYS A 748 3.09 1.61 -46.13
C LYS A 748 3.49 2.46 -44.93
N TYR A 749 2.54 3.13 -44.27
CA TYR A 749 2.80 4.02 -43.14
C TYR A 749 2.70 3.32 -41.77
N ALA A 750 1.95 2.21 -41.70
CA ALA A 750 1.75 1.45 -40.46
C ALA A 750 3.04 0.80 -39.94
N LEU A 751 3.94 0.35 -40.83
CA LEU A 751 5.22 -0.25 -40.43
C LEU A 751 6.13 0.75 -39.70
N PHE A 752 6.22 1.99 -40.20
CA PHE A 752 7.04 3.05 -39.59
C PHE A 752 6.44 3.56 -38.28
N GLY A 753 5.10 3.53 -38.13
CA GLY A 753 4.40 3.89 -36.90
C GLY A 753 4.40 2.80 -35.83
N ALA A 754 4.29 1.53 -36.20
CA ALA A 754 4.18 0.42 -35.23
C ALA A 754 5.45 0.25 -34.38
N ALA A 755 6.64 0.40 -34.97
CA ALA A 755 7.93 0.20 -34.30
C ALA A 755 8.33 1.31 -33.32
N SER A 756 7.76 2.52 -33.46
CA SER A 756 8.16 3.70 -32.67
C SER A 756 7.09 4.15 -31.65
N GLN A 757 5.81 3.85 -31.87
CA GLN A 757 4.72 4.67 -31.32
C GLN A 757 3.98 4.09 -30.11
N LEU A 758 3.91 2.76 -29.95
CA LEU A 758 3.01 2.12 -28.98
C LEU A 758 3.38 2.44 -27.51
N GLY A 759 4.67 2.34 -27.15
CA GLY A 759 5.16 2.70 -25.82
C GLY A 759 5.06 4.19 -25.50
N GLY A 760 5.42 5.05 -26.47
CA GLY A 760 5.41 6.50 -26.33
C GLY A 760 4.00 7.12 -26.26
N THR A 761 3.00 6.47 -26.87
CA THR A 761 1.60 6.96 -26.91
C THR A 761 0.80 6.49 -25.71
N MET A 762 0.90 5.19 -25.36
CA MET A 762 0.05 4.58 -24.34
C MET A 762 0.60 4.70 -22.91
N ARG A 763 1.91 4.94 -22.72
CA ARG A 763 2.58 5.04 -21.41
C ARG A 763 2.49 3.79 -20.50
N MET A 764 2.08 2.65 -21.05
CA MET A 764 2.10 1.35 -20.38
C MET A 764 3.49 0.74 -20.49
N THR A 765 4.03 0.21 -19.38
CA THR A 765 5.42 -0.28 -19.33
C THR A 765 5.50 -1.77 -19.07
N ILE A 766 5.12 -2.20 -17.87
CA ILE A 766 5.33 -3.59 -17.45
C ILE A 766 4.38 -4.54 -18.20
N SER A 767 3.08 -4.26 -18.21
CA SER A 767 2.11 -5.09 -18.93
C SER A 767 2.38 -5.14 -20.43
N LEU A 768 2.66 -3.99 -21.06
CA LEU A 768 2.95 -3.92 -22.50
C LEU A 768 4.25 -4.65 -22.87
N ALA A 769 5.30 -4.56 -22.05
CA ALA A 769 6.54 -5.31 -22.28
C ALA A 769 6.27 -6.82 -22.28
N VAL A 770 5.52 -7.32 -21.29
CA VAL A 770 5.19 -8.75 -21.21
C VAL A 770 4.26 -9.18 -22.34
N ILE A 771 3.30 -8.35 -22.75
CA ILE A 771 2.45 -8.62 -23.92
C ILE A 771 3.32 -8.78 -25.18
N LEU A 772 4.28 -7.89 -25.40
CA LEU A 772 5.17 -7.97 -26.57
C LEU A 772 6.11 -9.18 -26.50
N ILE A 773 6.61 -9.54 -25.31
CA ILE A 773 7.44 -10.74 -25.13
C ILE A 773 6.63 -12.01 -25.40
N GLU A 774 5.41 -12.13 -24.84
CA GLU A 774 4.56 -13.31 -25.06
C GLU A 774 4.12 -13.41 -26.53
N ALA A 775 3.80 -12.28 -27.17
CA ALA A 775 3.33 -12.27 -28.55
C ALA A 775 4.45 -12.48 -29.59
N THR A 776 5.71 -12.19 -29.25
CA THR A 776 6.90 -12.51 -30.08
C THR A 776 7.42 -13.92 -29.85
N GLY A 777 7.14 -14.51 -28.69
CA GLY A 777 7.61 -15.84 -28.30
C GLY A 777 9.10 -15.90 -27.93
N ASP A 778 9.79 -14.76 -27.87
CA ASP A 778 11.22 -14.68 -27.54
C ASP A 778 11.48 -13.82 -26.30
N ILE A 779 11.92 -14.49 -25.22
CA ILE A 779 12.26 -13.84 -23.94
C ILE A 779 13.56 -13.04 -24.05
N VAL A 780 14.45 -13.38 -24.99
CA VAL A 780 15.75 -12.71 -25.17
C VAL A 780 15.55 -11.24 -25.54
N LEU A 781 14.55 -10.92 -26.38
CA LEU A 781 14.17 -9.55 -26.74
C LEU A 781 13.56 -8.74 -25.58
N GLY A 782 13.32 -9.37 -24.41
CA GLY A 782 12.68 -8.70 -23.28
C GLY A 782 13.45 -7.50 -22.73
N LEU A 783 14.78 -7.60 -22.57
CA LEU A 783 15.59 -6.47 -22.08
C LEU A 783 15.57 -5.27 -23.05
N PRO A 784 15.84 -5.43 -24.35
CA PRO A 784 15.67 -4.36 -25.34
C PRO A 784 14.29 -3.71 -25.31
N ILE A 785 13.21 -4.51 -25.32
CA ILE A 785 11.84 -4.00 -25.30
C ILE A 785 11.59 -3.17 -24.04
N MET A 786 11.99 -3.66 -22.86
CA MET A 786 11.83 -2.91 -21.61
C MET A 786 12.59 -1.59 -21.62
N ILE A 787 13.82 -1.55 -22.15
CA ILE A 787 14.61 -0.31 -22.27
C ILE A 787 13.90 0.68 -23.19
N VAL A 788 13.50 0.26 -24.39
CA VAL A 788 12.79 1.11 -25.37
C VAL A 788 11.53 1.69 -24.75
N LEU A 789 10.69 0.86 -24.12
CA LEU A 789 9.44 1.30 -23.48
C LEU A 789 9.69 2.25 -22.30
N THR A 790 10.71 1.98 -21.47
CA THR A 790 11.05 2.85 -20.34
C THR A 790 11.51 4.22 -20.82
N VAL A 791 12.42 4.27 -21.80
CA VAL A 791 12.92 5.55 -22.35
C VAL A 791 11.81 6.31 -23.08
N ALA A 792 10.97 5.62 -23.86
CA ALA A 792 9.83 6.23 -24.54
C ALA A 792 8.82 6.83 -23.54
N LYS A 793 8.53 6.12 -22.44
CA LYS A 793 7.69 6.62 -21.36
C LYS A 793 8.29 7.90 -20.76
N LEU A 794 9.53 7.85 -20.24
CA LEU A 794 10.20 8.98 -19.61
C LEU A 794 10.24 10.21 -20.52
N THR A 795 10.62 10.00 -21.79
CA THR A 795 10.79 11.08 -22.76
C THR A 795 9.47 11.79 -23.03
N GLY A 796 8.36 11.08 -23.11
CA GLY A 796 7.11 11.75 -23.42
C GLY A 796 6.30 12.17 -22.19
N ASP A 797 6.47 11.55 -21.01
CA ASP A 797 5.89 12.05 -19.74
C ASP A 797 6.41 13.46 -19.43
N TYR A 798 7.62 13.79 -19.90
CA TYR A 798 8.16 15.15 -19.88
C TYR A 798 7.31 16.17 -20.66
N PHE A 799 6.64 15.75 -21.74
CA PHE A 799 5.85 16.63 -22.60
C PHE A 799 4.35 16.61 -22.29
N ASN A 800 3.76 15.41 -22.14
CA ASN A 800 2.34 15.23 -21.86
C ASN A 800 1.98 13.87 -21.24
N GLU A 801 0.77 13.82 -20.68
CA GLU A 801 0.15 12.59 -20.18
C GLU A 801 -0.11 11.57 -21.31
N GLY A 802 -0.31 10.31 -20.92
CA GLY A 802 -0.65 9.23 -21.84
C GLY A 802 -2.01 9.43 -22.52
N PHE A 803 -2.19 8.76 -23.67
CA PHE A 803 -3.38 8.86 -24.49
C PHE A 803 -4.68 8.61 -23.71
N PHE A 804 -4.73 7.54 -22.90
CA PHE A 804 -5.93 7.19 -22.14
C PHE A 804 -6.20 8.18 -21.00
N ASP A 805 -5.15 8.62 -20.29
CA ASP A 805 -5.28 9.54 -19.17
C ASP A 805 -5.78 10.92 -19.62
N ILE A 806 -5.30 11.40 -20.78
CA ILE A 806 -5.83 12.60 -21.44
C ILE A 806 -7.33 12.49 -21.69
N HIS A 807 -7.80 11.38 -22.25
CA HIS A 807 -9.23 11.20 -22.54
C HIS A 807 -10.09 11.08 -21.27
N ILE A 808 -9.56 10.47 -20.20
CA ILE A 808 -10.20 10.43 -18.89
C ILE A 808 -10.32 11.86 -18.32
N ALA A 809 -9.24 12.65 -18.41
CA ALA A 809 -9.22 14.04 -17.97
C ALA A 809 -10.20 14.92 -18.77
N LEU A 810 -10.31 14.73 -20.08
CA LEU A 810 -11.27 15.45 -20.93
C LEU A 810 -12.74 15.09 -20.63
N GLN A 811 -12.99 13.93 -20.03
CA GLN A 811 -14.31 13.53 -19.55
C GLN A 811 -14.62 14.05 -18.13
N SER A 812 -13.68 14.77 -17.50
CA SER A 812 -13.83 15.31 -16.14
C SER A 812 -14.13 14.25 -15.08
N VAL A 813 -13.61 13.03 -15.28
CA VAL A 813 -13.77 11.92 -14.34
C VAL A 813 -12.84 12.12 -13.13
N PRO A 814 -13.32 11.92 -11.88
CA PRO A 814 -12.49 11.98 -10.67
C PRO A 814 -11.60 10.73 -10.56
N PHE A 815 -10.59 10.66 -11.42
CA PHE A 815 -9.63 9.56 -11.49
C PHE A 815 -8.46 9.80 -10.53
N LEU A 816 -8.13 8.81 -9.70
CA LEU A 816 -6.98 8.88 -8.79
C LEU A 816 -5.73 8.30 -9.48
N PRO A 817 -4.57 8.98 -9.47
CA PRO A 817 -3.29 8.43 -9.94
C PRO A 817 -2.70 7.37 -8.98
N TRP A 818 -1.57 6.77 -9.35
CA TRP A 818 -0.89 5.72 -8.57
C TRP A 818 -0.32 6.21 -7.24
N GLU A 819 0.28 7.39 -7.25
CA GLU A 819 0.88 8.01 -6.07
C GLU A 819 0.37 9.45 -5.94
N SER A 820 0.44 10.00 -4.73
CA SER A 820 0.25 11.43 -4.50
C SER A 820 1.51 12.20 -4.89
N ASP A 821 1.36 13.41 -5.41
CA ASP A 821 2.48 14.27 -5.77
C ASP A 821 3.39 14.61 -4.56
N ALA A 822 4.69 14.85 -4.78
CA ALA A 822 5.67 15.09 -3.70
C ALA A 822 5.33 16.29 -2.79
N PHE A 823 4.71 17.34 -3.35
CA PHE A 823 4.27 18.53 -2.61
C PHE A 823 3.01 18.30 -1.78
N ALA A 824 2.27 17.20 -2.01
CA ALA A 824 1.12 16.80 -1.21
C ALA A 824 1.48 16.57 0.27
N SER A 825 2.75 16.30 0.57
CA SER A 825 3.25 16.09 1.94
C SER A 825 3.00 17.28 2.88
N GLN A 826 2.80 18.49 2.35
CA GLN A 826 2.51 19.71 3.12
C GLN A 826 1.02 19.86 3.49
N LEU A 827 0.12 19.11 2.83
CA LEU A 827 -1.32 19.17 3.08
C LEU A 827 -1.74 18.13 4.14
N SER A 828 -2.60 18.56 5.06
CA SER A 828 -3.17 17.74 6.12
C SER A 828 -4.64 17.39 5.84
N ALA A 829 -5.16 16.35 6.49
CA ALA A 829 -6.56 15.95 6.38
C ALA A 829 -7.53 17.13 6.60
N LEU A 830 -7.22 18.01 7.57
CA LEU A 830 -8.03 19.19 7.90
C LEU A 830 -8.21 20.14 6.70
N SER A 831 -7.19 20.29 5.86
CA SER A 831 -7.25 21.15 4.67
C SER A 831 -8.00 20.52 3.50
N ILE A 832 -8.19 19.21 3.52
CA ILE A 832 -8.70 18.43 2.38
C ILE A 832 -10.15 17.98 2.59
N MET A 833 -10.50 17.67 3.83
CA MET A 833 -11.81 17.13 4.19
C MET A 833 -12.95 18.10 3.86
N SER A 834 -14.10 17.51 3.53
CA SER A 834 -15.36 18.22 3.49
C SER A 834 -15.93 18.35 4.91
N ALA A 835 -16.31 19.57 5.28
CA ALA A 835 -16.97 19.91 6.55
C ALA A 835 -17.96 21.08 6.32
N PRO A 836 -19.11 21.12 7.04
CA PRO A 836 -19.57 20.20 8.08
C PRO A 836 -20.10 18.87 7.53
N VAL A 837 -20.01 17.79 8.32
CA VAL A 837 -20.50 16.46 7.94
C VAL A 837 -21.82 16.16 8.63
N ILE A 838 -22.78 15.61 7.88
CA ILE A 838 -24.08 15.20 8.38
C ILE A 838 -23.93 13.84 9.07
N GLN A 839 -24.18 13.81 10.37
CA GLN A 839 -24.03 12.63 11.24
C GLN A 839 -25.40 12.03 11.56
N ILE A 840 -25.45 10.70 11.77
CA ILE A 840 -26.68 9.99 12.18
C ILE A 840 -26.41 9.29 13.51
N LYS A 841 -27.37 9.29 14.45
CA LYS A 841 -27.18 8.59 15.73
C LYS A 841 -27.26 7.07 15.56
N THR A 842 -26.64 6.32 16.48
CA THR A 842 -26.77 4.85 16.52
C THR A 842 -28.23 4.38 16.62
N VAL A 843 -29.03 5.09 17.42
CA VAL A 843 -30.49 4.95 17.47
C VAL A 843 -31.10 6.28 17.07
N GLU A 844 -31.71 6.33 15.89
CA GLU A 844 -32.23 7.56 15.28
C GLU A 844 -33.72 7.44 14.96
N LYS A 845 -34.43 8.58 15.04
CA LYS A 845 -35.86 8.64 14.71
C LYS A 845 -36.07 8.45 13.20
N VAL A 846 -37.07 7.65 12.82
CA VAL A 846 -37.38 7.35 11.42
C VAL A 846 -37.62 8.61 10.59
N GLU A 847 -38.36 9.59 11.14
CA GLU A 847 -38.58 10.89 10.48
C GLU A 847 -37.27 11.62 10.16
N ASN A 848 -36.30 11.62 11.09
CA ASN A 848 -35.04 12.33 10.88
C ASN A 848 -34.22 11.70 9.74
N ILE A 849 -34.15 10.35 9.71
CA ILE A 849 -33.52 9.62 8.60
C ILE A 849 -34.24 9.94 7.28
N TYR A 850 -35.57 9.93 7.25
CA TYR A 850 -36.35 10.23 6.06
C TYR A 850 -36.11 11.66 5.54
N CYS A 851 -36.06 12.64 6.44
CA CYS A 851 -35.75 14.04 6.13
C CYS A 851 -34.34 14.23 5.58
N ILE A 852 -33.32 13.62 6.21
CA ILE A 852 -31.92 13.66 5.73
C ILE A 852 -31.83 13.07 4.33
N LEU A 853 -32.46 11.91 4.10
CA LEU A 853 -32.44 11.27 2.79
C LEU A 853 -33.16 12.09 1.71
N ARG A 854 -34.18 12.88 2.03
CA ARG A 854 -34.86 13.75 1.07
C ARG A 854 -34.11 15.06 0.80
N SER A 855 -33.47 15.62 1.82
CA SER A 855 -32.75 16.90 1.71
C SER A 855 -31.39 16.74 1.04
N GLU A 856 -30.72 15.62 1.27
CA GLU A 856 -29.31 15.44 0.91
C GLU A 856 -29.10 14.33 -0.13
N SER A 857 -28.14 14.53 -1.02
CA SER A 857 -27.72 13.56 -2.05
C SER A 857 -26.52 12.71 -1.64
N HIS A 858 -26.04 12.82 -0.39
CA HIS A 858 -24.91 12.04 0.10
C HIS A 858 -25.22 10.53 0.16
N HIS A 859 -24.21 9.70 -0.15
CA HIS A 859 -24.35 8.25 -0.25
C HIS A 859 -23.81 7.47 0.96
N GLY A 860 -23.12 8.13 1.89
CA GLY A 860 -22.60 7.53 3.12
C GLY A 860 -22.67 8.54 4.26
N PHE A 861 -23.03 8.05 5.45
CA PHE A 861 -23.24 8.85 6.64
C PHE A 861 -22.49 8.23 7.83
N PRO A 862 -21.65 8.99 8.55
CA PRO A 862 -21.04 8.50 9.77
C PRO A 862 -22.09 8.37 10.87
N VAL A 863 -22.07 7.22 11.54
CA VAL A 863 -22.89 6.92 12.70
C VAL A 863 -22.12 7.32 13.95
N VAL A 864 -22.77 8.08 14.83
CA VAL A 864 -22.15 8.64 16.04
C VAL A 864 -22.99 8.38 17.29
N ASP A 865 -22.31 8.37 18.44
CA ASP A 865 -22.96 8.51 19.74
C ASP A 865 -22.71 9.93 20.29
N HIS A 866 -23.73 10.53 20.89
CA HIS A 866 -23.57 11.81 21.58
C HIS A 866 -23.48 11.58 23.08
N HIS A 867 -22.47 12.16 23.72
CA HIS A 867 -22.39 12.23 25.17
C HIS A 867 -23.36 13.30 25.71
N GLU A 868 -24.10 12.95 26.78
CA GLU A 868 -25.13 13.79 27.40
C GLU A 868 -24.62 15.15 27.90
N ASP A 869 -23.30 15.30 28.15
CA ASP A 869 -22.69 16.53 28.67
C ASP A 869 -22.53 17.66 27.63
N ASN A 870 -22.74 17.39 26.33
CA ASN A 870 -22.46 18.34 25.23
C ASN A 870 -23.71 18.94 24.57
N ILE A 871 -24.79 19.16 25.33
CA ILE A 871 -26.06 19.75 24.83
C ILE A 871 -25.85 21.14 24.21
N ALA A 872 -24.80 21.87 24.60
CA ALA A 872 -24.49 23.20 24.06
C ALA A 872 -23.78 23.20 22.69
N ASN A 873 -23.10 22.10 22.30
CA ASN A 873 -22.37 21.99 21.03
C ASN A 873 -22.80 20.71 20.31
N GLN A 874 -23.99 20.74 19.68
CA GLN A 874 -24.60 19.66 18.87
C GLN A 874 -23.77 19.19 17.64
N ARG A 875 -22.48 19.52 17.54
CA ARG A 875 -21.69 19.36 16.30
C ARG A 875 -20.65 18.24 16.31
N SER A 876 -20.42 17.57 17.44
CA SER A 876 -19.45 16.47 17.51
C SER A 876 -19.99 15.29 18.30
N GLY A 877 -20.24 14.17 17.60
CA GLY A 877 -20.46 12.87 18.21
C GLY A 877 -19.25 11.96 18.03
N THR A 878 -19.08 10.99 18.93
CA THR A 878 -18.03 9.97 18.87
C THR A 878 -18.34 8.97 17.77
N PHE A 879 -17.37 8.71 16.89
CA PHE A 879 -17.53 7.85 15.73
C PHE A 879 -17.69 6.38 16.10
N GLN A 880 -18.74 5.73 15.57
CA GLN A 880 -19.02 4.29 15.76
C GLN A 880 -18.91 3.48 14.47
N GLY A 881 -19.27 4.05 13.32
CA GLY A 881 -19.24 3.34 12.04
C GLY A 881 -19.79 4.19 10.90
N ILE A 882 -19.93 3.62 9.71
CA ILE A 882 -20.54 4.28 8.56
C ILE A 882 -21.73 3.48 8.06
N ILE A 883 -22.79 4.16 7.62
CA ILE A 883 -23.94 3.53 6.98
C ILE A 883 -24.20 4.17 5.61
N LEU A 884 -24.50 3.33 4.63
CA LEU A 884 -24.73 3.77 3.25
C LEU A 884 -26.19 4.15 3.03
N ARG A 885 -26.41 5.12 2.15
CA ARG A 885 -27.75 5.61 1.76
C ARG A 885 -28.69 4.47 1.33
N HIS A 886 -28.19 3.52 0.55
CA HIS A 886 -29.01 2.43 0.04
C HIS A 886 -29.36 1.39 1.13
N GLN A 887 -28.53 1.25 2.16
CA GLN A 887 -28.82 0.41 3.34
C GLN A 887 -29.96 1.05 4.14
N LEU A 888 -29.89 2.36 4.40
CA LEU A 888 -30.97 3.10 5.07
C LEU A 888 -32.29 3.00 4.31
N ILE A 889 -32.31 3.20 2.98
CA ILE A 889 -33.53 3.07 2.18
C ILE A 889 -34.10 1.64 2.27
N THR A 890 -33.25 0.62 2.32
CA THR A 890 -33.67 -0.78 2.42
C THR A 890 -34.28 -1.08 3.79
N ILE A 891 -33.68 -0.55 4.86
CA ILE A 891 -34.19 -0.64 6.24
C ILE A 891 -35.58 0.01 6.33
N LEU A 892 -35.73 1.23 5.80
CA LEU A 892 -37.02 1.94 5.76
C LEU A 892 -38.08 1.17 4.95
N ARG A 893 -37.71 0.62 3.79
CA ARG A 893 -38.63 -0.14 2.93
C ARG A 893 -39.09 -1.44 3.58
N LYS A 894 -38.21 -2.13 4.32
CA LYS A 894 -38.52 -3.37 5.03
C LYS A 894 -39.18 -3.12 6.41
N ARG A 895 -39.36 -1.85 6.81
CA ARG A 895 -40.03 -1.42 8.04
C ARG A 895 -39.44 -2.04 9.32
N ASN A 896 -38.11 -2.16 9.38
CA ASN A 896 -37.44 -2.63 10.60
C ASN A 896 -37.34 -1.48 11.61
N PHE A 897 -38.45 -1.22 12.28
CA PHE A 897 -38.63 -0.14 13.25
C PHE A 897 -38.80 -0.71 14.65
N ILE A 898 -38.32 0.04 15.65
CA ILE A 898 -38.33 -0.35 17.05
C ILE A 898 -39.20 0.65 17.82
N SER A 899 -40.09 0.12 18.65
CA SER A 899 -40.78 0.87 19.71
C SER A 899 -40.01 0.70 21.02
N PHE A 900 -40.07 1.69 21.92
CA PHE A 900 -39.30 1.73 23.18
C PHE A 900 -39.52 0.50 24.09
N ASN A 901 -40.60 -0.27 23.88
CA ASN A 901 -41.01 -1.40 24.72
C ASN A 901 -40.83 -2.80 24.09
N ASP A 902 -40.25 -2.92 22.88
CA ASP A 902 -40.19 -4.21 22.17
C ASP A 902 -38.88 -4.97 22.41
N ASN A 903 -38.96 -6.20 22.92
CA ASN A 903 -37.81 -7.05 23.27
C ASN A 903 -37.47 -8.09 22.20
N LEU A 904 -38.38 -8.37 21.25
CA LEU A 904 -38.15 -9.32 20.15
C LEU A 904 -37.54 -8.58 18.95
N ARG A 905 -36.27 -8.86 18.64
CA ARG A 905 -35.54 -8.23 17.54
C ARG A 905 -35.39 -9.18 16.36
N ASP A 906 -36.19 -8.98 15.32
CA ASP A 906 -35.95 -9.59 14.01
C ASP A 906 -34.99 -8.72 13.20
N TYR A 907 -33.72 -9.14 13.11
CA TYR A 907 -32.73 -8.45 12.29
C TYR A 907 -32.90 -8.79 10.80
N LEU A 908 -32.67 -7.80 9.93
CA LEU A 908 -32.65 -8.02 8.48
C LEU A 908 -31.45 -8.90 8.10
N THR A 909 -31.64 -9.71 7.07
CA THR A 909 -30.56 -10.56 6.55
C THR A 909 -29.76 -9.83 5.48
N VAL A 910 -28.50 -10.23 5.28
CA VAL A 910 -27.63 -9.65 4.23
C VAL A 910 -28.26 -9.80 2.82
N ASP A 911 -29.03 -10.87 2.59
CA ASP A 911 -29.69 -11.12 1.32
C ASP A 911 -30.76 -10.05 0.99
N ASP A 912 -31.43 -9.48 2.00
CA ASP A 912 -32.39 -8.38 1.80
C ASP A 912 -31.74 -7.14 1.15
N PHE A 913 -30.46 -6.89 1.49
CA PHE A 913 -29.67 -5.81 0.90
C PHE A 913 -29.17 -6.16 -0.51
N ARG A 914 -28.78 -7.42 -0.75
CA ARG A 914 -28.29 -7.92 -2.05
C ARG A 914 -29.37 -8.00 -3.13
N GLU A 915 -30.64 -8.23 -2.77
CA GLU A 915 -31.74 -8.33 -3.74
C GLU A 915 -31.92 -7.05 -4.56
N SER A 916 -31.71 -5.90 -3.92
CA SER A 916 -31.88 -4.57 -4.52
C SER A 916 -30.70 -4.14 -5.39
N TYR A 917 -29.55 -4.83 -5.30
CA TYR A 917 -28.39 -4.57 -6.16
C TYR A 917 -28.71 -4.95 -7.62
N PRO A 918 -28.27 -4.25 -8.68
CA PRO A 918 -27.41 -3.08 -8.69
C PRO A 918 -28.17 -1.74 -8.74
N ARG A 919 -29.50 -1.74 -8.76
CA ARG A 919 -30.31 -0.51 -8.82
C ARG A 919 -31.15 -0.40 -7.57
N HIS A 920 -30.64 0.36 -6.62
CA HIS A 920 -31.34 0.63 -5.39
C HIS A 920 -32.56 1.51 -5.65
N PRO A 921 -33.68 1.27 -4.94
CA PRO A 921 -34.86 2.11 -5.02
C PRO A 921 -34.53 3.55 -4.58
N SER A 922 -35.22 4.54 -5.15
CA SER A 922 -35.13 5.92 -4.69
C SER A 922 -35.94 6.11 -3.40
N ILE A 923 -35.58 7.12 -2.61
CA ILE A 923 -36.32 7.50 -1.39
C ILE A 923 -37.80 7.82 -1.68
N GLU A 924 -38.10 8.28 -2.90
CA GLU A 924 -39.47 8.59 -3.36
C GLU A 924 -40.39 7.36 -3.36
N SER A 925 -39.83 6.16 -3.48
CA SER A 925 -40.60 4.91 -3.46
C SER A 925 -41.01 4.45 -2.05
N VAL A 926 -40.52 5.12 -1.00
CA VAL A 926 -40.80 4.78 0.39
C VAL A 926 -41.92 5.67 0.92
N HIS A 927 -43.06 5.06 1.25
CA HIS A 927 -44.20 5.72 1.88
C HIS A 927 -44.36 5.24 3.32
N LEU A 928 -44.25 6.17 4.26
CA LEU A 928 -44.34 5.95 5.70
C LEU A 928 -45.59 6.62 6.25
N THR A 929 -46.30 5.95 7.15
CA THR A 929 -47.43 6.54 7.90
C THR A 929 -46.93 7.51 8.98
N ASN A 930 -47.81 8.36 9.51
CA ASN A 930 -47.43 9.30 10.57
C ASN A 930 -46.97 8.57 11.84
N ASP A 931 -47.59 7.44 12.17
CA ASP A 931 -47.20 6.63 13.32
C ASP A 931 -45.82 5.98 13.14
N GLU A 932 -45.52 5.50 11.93
CA GLU A 932 -44.21 4.88 11.61
C GLU A 932 -43.05 5.88 11.69
N ARG A 933 -43.31 7.16 11.37
CA ARG A 933 -42.31 8.24 11.46
C ARG A 933 -41.90 8.56 12.90
N GLU A 934 -42.76 8.22 13.87
CA GLU A 934 -42.46 8.43 15.29
C GLU A 934 -41.59 7.34 15.91
N LEU A 935 -41.42 6.21 15.22
CA LEU A 935 -40.60 5.09 15.67
C LEU A 935 -39.10 5.36 15.49
N TYR A 936 -38.27 4.43 16.00
CA TYR A 936 -36.81 4.49 15.96
C TYR A 936 -36.21 3.37 15.12
N CYS A 937 -35.03 3.61 14.56
CA CYS A 937 -34.20 2.60 13.90
C CYS A 937 -32.89 2.42 14.67
N ASP A 938 -32.55 1.17 15.00
CA ASP A 938 -31.23 0.80 15.51
C ASP A 938 -30.31 0.46 14.34
N LEU A 939 -29.25 1.25 14.16
CA LEU A 939 -28.32 1.14 13.04
C LEU A 939 -27.07 0.31 13.36
N ARG A 940 -26.83 -0.01 14.64
CA ARG A 940 -25.63 -0.73 15.11
C ARG A 940 -25.36 -2.06 14.38
N PRO A 941 -26.34 -2.94 14.14
CA PRO A 941 -26.06 -4.21 13.47
C PRO A 941 -25.79 -4.05 11.95
N TYR A 942 -26.15 -2.91 11.36
CA TYR A 942 -26.10 -2.66 9.91
C TYR A 942 -24.95 -1.74 9.48
N MET A 943 -24.38 -0.97 10.40
CA MET A 943 -23.27 -0.08 10.10
C MET A 943 -21.99 -0.88 9.86
N ASN A 944 -21.15 -0.38 8.96
CA ASN A 944 -19.83 -0.93 8.71
C ASN A 944 -18.77 -0.26 9.61
N LEU A 945 -17.80 -1.04 10.08
CA LEU A 945 -16.64 -0.53 10.82
C LEU A 945 -15.67 0.14 9.84
N ALA A 946 -15.91 1.44 9.58
CA ALA A 946 -15.16 2.17 8.57
C ALA A 946 -13.76 2.56 9.05
N TYR A 947 -12.84 2.65 8.09
CA TYR A 947 -11.52 3.18 8.34
C TYR A 947 -11.55 4.68 8.68
N THR A 948 -10.72 5.09 9.66
CA THR A 948 -10.57 6.48 10.08
C THR A 948 -9.15 6.98 9.95
N VAL A 949 -9.00 8.31 9.83
CA VAL A 949 -7.70 8.99 9.90
C VAL A 949 -7.78 10.16 10.87
N SER A 950 -6.67 10.43 11.57
CA SER A 950 -6.56 11.64 12.39
C SER A 950 -6.57 12.88 11.48
N HIS A 951 -7.22 13.96 11.95
CA HIS A 951 -7.22 15.29 11.32
C HIS A 951 -5.83 15.86 10.97
N ARG A 952 -4.76 15.35 11.61
CA ARG A 952 -3.36 15.76 11.33
C ARG A 952 -2.65 14.91 10.27
N SER A 953 -3.30 13.87 9.76
CA SER A 953 -2.70 12.94 8.79
C SER A 953 -2.35 13.67 7.50
N THR A 954 -1.20 13.33 6.90
CA THR A 954 -0.73 13.94 5.65
C THR A 954 -1.43 13.34 4.43
N LEU A 955 -1.57 14.13 3.36
CA LEU A 955 -2.23 13.68 2.12
C LEU A 955 -1.61 12.40 1.52
N PRO A 956 -0.28 12.19 1.46
CA PRO A 956 0.27 10.94 0.93
C PRO A 956 -0.20 9.70 1.68
N ARG A 957 -0.30 9.77 3.01
CA ARG A 957 -0.81 8.67 3.83
C ARG A 957 -2.29 8.42 3.56
N ILE A 958 -3.09 9.49 3.50
CA ILE A 958 -4.51 9.44 3.19
C ILE A 958 -4.73 8.84 1.80
N PHE A 959 -3.96 9.28 0.80
CA PHE A 959 -4.05 8.85 -0.57
C PHE A 959 -3.68 7.37 -0.73
N ALA A 960 -2.57 6.94 -0.13
CA ALA A 960 -2.14 5.55 -0.13
C ALA A 960 -3.18 4.63 0.53
N MET A 961 -3.79 5.07 1.64
CA MET A 961 -4.84 4.33 2.33
C MET A 961 -6.14 4.27 1.52
N PHE A 962 -6.61 5.41 1.01
CA PHE A 962 -7.84 5.53 0.23
C PHE A 962 -7.77 4.72 -1.06
N ARG A 963 -6.67 4.87 -1.83
CA ARG A 963 -6.44 4.08 -3.04
C ARG A 963 -6.20 2.62 -2.69
N GLY A 964 -5.28 2.35 -1.76
CA GLY A 964 -4.82 1.02 -1.34
C GLY A 964 -5.94 0.08 -0.93
N LEU A 965 -6.87 0.56 -0.11
CA LEU A 965 -8.03 -0.21 0.35
C LEU A 965 -9.23 -0.10 -0.60
N GLY A 966 -9.20 0.82 -1.57
CA GLY A 966 -10.31 1.06 -2.50
C GLY A 966 -11.52 1.71 -1.82
N LEU A 967 -11.27 2.64 -0.90
CA LEU A 967 -12.33 3.28 -0.10
C LEU A 967 -13.20 4.21 -0.96
N ARG A 968 -14.43 4.42 -0.49
CA ARG A 968 -15.34 5.43 -1.03
C ARG A 968 -15.43 6.66 -0.12
N HIS A 969 -15.52 6.42 1.18
CA HIS A 969 -15.60 7.42 2.23
C HIS A 969 -14.50 7.14 3.24
N LEU A 970 -13.81 8.17 3.69
CA LEU A 970 -12.82 8.08 4.76
C LEU A 970 -13.14 9.12 5.81
N VAL A 971 -13.41 8.69 7.04
CA VAL A 971 -13.84 9.57 8.11
C VAL A 971 -12.62 10.19 8.80
N VAL A 972 -12.67 11.50 9.01
CA VAL A 972 -11.62 12.26 9.70
C VAL A 972 -12.07 12.53 11.12
N VAL A 973 -11.29 12.01 12.07
CA VAL A 973 -11.57 12.12 13.50
C VAL A 973 -10.53 12.99 14.22
N ASN A 974 -10.96 13.59 15.32
CA ASN A 974 -10.05 14.27 16.24
C ASN A 974 -9.40 13.31 17.25
N ASP A 975 -8.59 13.85 18.15
CA ASP A 975 -7.88 13.08 19.17
C ASP A 975 -8.83 12.44 20.22
N LYS A 976 -10.12 12.80 20.21
CA LYS A 976 -11.20 12.24 21.05
C LYS A 976 -12.12 11.26 20.30
N ASN A 977 -11.75 10.86 19.08
CA ASN A 977 -12.58 10.05 18.20
C ASN A 977 -13.93 10.70 17.80
N GLU A 978 -14.01 12.03 17.83
CA GLU A 978 -15.18 12.77 17.33
C GLU A 978 -15.04 13.06 15.84
N VAL A 979 -16.15 13.00 15.10
CA VAL A 979 -16.17 13.22 13.65
C VAL A 979 -16.00 14.71 13.34
N VAL A 980 -14.93 15.07 12.64
CA VAL A 980 -14.62 16.46 12.24
C VAL A 980 -14.89 16.69 10.76
N GLY A 981 -14.67 15.66 9.93
CA GLY A 981 -14.76 15.78 8.48
C GLY A 981 -14.86 14.42 7.78
N MET A 982 -15.10 14.45 6.48
CA MET A 982 -15.07 13.27 5.64
C MET A 982 -14.30 13.57 4.35
N ILE A 983 -13.53 12.60 3.88
CA ILE A 983 -12.77 12.66 2.64
C ILE A 983 -13.37 11.66 1.66
N THR A 984 -13.65 12.13 0.44
CA THR A 984 -14.14 11.35 -0.68
C THR A 984 -13.15 11.38 -1.84
N ARG A 985 -13.41 10.57 -2.88
CA ARG A 985 -12.60 10.55 -4.10
C ARG A 985 -12.49 11.91 -4.78
N LYS A 986 -13.55 12.72 -4.74
CA LYS A 986 -13.57 14.05 -5.37
C LYS A 986 -12.65 15.02 -4.64
N ASP A 987 -12.60 14.94 -3.30
CA ASP A 987 -11.72 15.76 -2.46
C ASP A 987 -10.23 15.46 -2.72
N LEU A 988 -9.90 14.21 -3.01
CA LEU A 988 -8.53 13.81 -3.37
C LEU A 988 -8.18 14.13 -4.82
N ALA A 989 -9.14 14.01 -5.75
CA ALA A 989 -8.92 14.24 -7.18
C ALA A 989 -8.87 15.73 -7.58
N ARG A 990 -9.28 16.65 -6.69
CA ARG A 990 -9.31 18.10 -6.96
C ARG A 990 -7.92 18.70 -7.13
N PHE A 991 -6.91 18.12 -6.48
CA PHE A 991 -5.53 18.60 -6.56
C PHE A 991 -4.82 17.96 -7.73
N ARG A 992 -4.37 18.77 -8.70
CA ARG A 992 -3.50 18.30 -9.79
C ARG A 992 -2.27 19.18 -9.93
N MET A 993 -1.11 18.56 -10.07
CA MET A 993 0.10 19.28 -10.43
C MET A 993 0.13 19.64 -11.91
N LYS A 994 0.42 20.91 -12.19
CA LYS A 994 0.71 21.39 -13.54
C LYS A 994 2.20 21.62 -13.67
N HIS A 995 2.83 20.84 -14.55
CA HIS A 995 4.19 21.11 -15.00
C HIS A 995 4.13 22.09 -16.18
N LYS A 996 4.53 23.34 -15.99
CA LYS A 996 4.61 24.32 -17.09
C LYS A 996 5.97 25.00 -17.06
N LYS A 997 6.76 24.81 -18.13
CA LYS A 997 8.08 25.47 -18.32
C LYS A 997 9.06 25.27 -17.15
N GLY A 998 9.10 24.08 -16.55
CA GLY A 998 9.99 23.78 -15.42
C GLY A 998 9.55 24.36 -14.07
N HIS A 999 8.35 24.91 -13.97
CA HIS A 999 7.71 25.25 -12.70
C HIS A 999 6.53 24.31 -12.45
N THR A 1000 6.46 23.83 -11.21
CA THR A 1000 5.43 22.93 -10.73
C THR A 1000 4.48 23.70 -9.84
N SER A 1001 3.22 23.82 -10.23
CA SER A 1001 2.19 24.50 -9.44
C SER A 1001 1.02 23.55 -9.18
N ILE A 1002 0.45 23.59 -7.98
CA ILE A 1002 -0.79 22.88 -7.66
C ILE A 1002 -1.96 23.66 -8.26
N GLU A 1003 -2.73 23.03 -9.13
CA GLU A 1003 -3.97 23.53 -9.70
C GLU A 1003 -5.13 22.84 -8.96
N GLU A 1004 -5.97 23.62 -8.29
CA GLU A 1004 -7.20 23.13 -7.66
C GLU A 1004 -8.33 23.18 -8.69
N LEU A 1005 -8.97 22.02 -8.93
CA LEU A 1005 -10.09 21.90 -9.85
C LEU A 1005 -11.41 22.13 -9.11
N ALA A 1006 -12.25 23.02 -9.63
CA ALA A 1006 -13.60 23.22 -9.13
C ALA A 1006 -14.46 21.96 -9.37
N ILE A 1007 -15.33 21.63 -8.41
CA ILE A 1007 -16.28 20.52 -8.53
C ILE A 1007 -17.60 21.08 -9.08
N SER A 1008 -18.09 20.53 -10.19
CA SER A 1008 -19.41 20.87 -10.69
C SER A 1008 -20.48 20.22 -9.80
N ASN A 1009 -21.47 21.02 -9.39
CA ASN A 1009 -22.67 20.49 -8.74
C ASN A 1009 -23.45 19.54 -9.66
#